data_AF-A0A8C5CBI2-F1
#
_entry.id   AF-A0A8C5CBI2-F1
#
_cell.length_a   1.000
_cell.length_b   1.000
_cell.length_c   1.000
_cell.angle_alpha   90.00
_cell.angle_beta   90.00
_cell.angle_gamma   90.00
#
_symmetry.space_group_name_H-M   'P 1'
#
loop_
_entity.id
_entity.type
_entity.pdbx_description
1 polymer ?
#
loop_
_entity_poly.entity_id
_entity_poly.type
_entity_poly.pdbx_seq_one_letter_code
_entity_poly.pdbx_strand_id
1 'polypeptide(L)'
;TQMDILLHTVVGRPLSTVLGFGSDQDYQIDIINELDLANATYGITQVAGLHNSSKAFLFRDVGRAVYAPEHLTERVVQMFRSKTEFTFLASIQQKASTSGVIFSIHESEHSYFELESSGVREEIRYHYRFNGKPRSESFPYRLADGQWHKIALTISATHLLLHVDCNRIYERLIDPPQTELTAGSGVWLGQHTHKHGLFKGVIQDVKLIFAPNGYISQCPNLNRTCPTCSDFLSLVQGIMDLQEVLAKMTLKLNYAETRLTQLEGCHCERMCSANGLLYRDKELWLEPENCRNCACKNGVVECRRIFCPPANCSKDSLAVHINGTCCKKCRPKCTYMGQSFSEGQRFLSKSCRECKNGLMVKVAEPCPELNCTRADQILPDNRCCNVCKGYDFCTEGLVCGENSECRSRSTRAECECRSGFASSHGDSTYCEDIDECATQMHYCQSNTACVNLPGSHRCDCLPGFIRVDEYSCTERDECAAGQSSCDDNAICTNTIRGHLCTCKPGYVGNGTTCRAFCEDGCRNGGTCVSPNSCVCPSGFTGRHCETDIDECAEGLIECHNHSHCVNLPGWYHCECRDGYHDNGSYLLDGGSCADVDECSLQTHTCWNDSVGDCPHEGGVWRNGEDWKPSYDPCAVCSCKDSQTFCRREPCDCGDPREDLSCCPSCDQRPSSQCLDQSGRLLYRSGASWLYNCHQCHCMVECWPLQCPVLTCEYAAVAEGECCPRCVSDPCQAERLPYDVRRTCRDPAGAARLSGASWRMPSSPCTTCKCKNGNVCCSVDPDCLQNY
;
A
#
# COMPACT_ATOMS: atom_id res chain seq x y z
N THR A 1 -1.26 60.99 40.12
CA THR A 1 -0.84 61.35 38.75
C THR A 1 -1.13 60.15 37.86
N GLN A 2 -2.17 60.04 37.04
CA GLN A 2 -3.29 60.87 36.59
C GLN A 2 -4.21 59.82 35.90
N MET A 3 -5.47 59.61 36.33
CA MET A 3 -6.72 59.98 35.60
C MET A 3 -6.69 59.53 34.11
N ASP A 4 -7.66 58.84 33.50
CA ASP A 4 -9.13 58.83 33.64
C ASP A 4 -9.68 58.03 32.42
N ILE A 5 -10.71 57.16 32.46
CA ILE A 5 -12.15 57.34 32.07
C ILE A 5 -12.62 55.96 31.49
N LEU A 6 -13.57 55.22 32.08
CA LEU A 6 -15.05 55.29 32.08
C LEU A 6 -15.79 54.64 30.87
N LEU A 7 -16.53 53.56 31.17
CA LEU A 7 -17.92 53.19 30.77
C LEU A 7 -18.46 53.54 29.36
N HIS A 8 -18.96 52.54 28.61
CA HIS A 8 -20.41 52.29 28.40
C HIS A 8 -20.74 51.15 27.40
N THR A 9 -21.85 50.47 27.74
CA THR A 9 -22.75 49.49 27.11
C THR A 9 -23.16 49.55 25.62
N VAL A 10 -23.20 48.35 24.99
CA VAL A 10 -24.28 47.67 24.19
C VAL A 10 -24.77 48.25 22.83
N VAL A 11 -24.69 47.46 21.73
CA VAL A 11 -25.79 46.97 20.81
C VAL A 11 -25.29 46.54 19.40
N GLY A 12 -25.63 45.28 19.01
CA GLY A 12 -25.98 44.78 17.64
C GLY A 12 -24.82 44.33 16.71
N ARG A 13 -24.75 43.16 16.06
CA ARG A 13 -25.69 42.15 15.46
C ARG A 13 -24.85 40.88 15.07
N PRO A 14 -25.40 39.82 14.45
CA PRO A 14 -26.53 38.95 14.79
C PRO A 14 -26.09 37.47 14.98
N LEU A 15 -26.97 36.65 15.58
CA LEU A 15 -26.92 35.19 15.48
C LEU A 15 -27.31 34.72 14.07
N SER A 16 -26.55 33.77 13.50
CA SER A 16 -27.12 32.71 12.66
C SER A 16 -26.19 31.50 12.58
N THR A 17 -26.77 30.35 12.94
CA THR A 17 -26.49 28.97 12.48
C THR A 17 -25.15 28.34 12.83
N VAL A 18 -25.14 27.65 13.99
CA VAL A 18 -24.31 26.47 14.22
C VAL A 18 -24.97 25.29 13.51
N LEU A 19 -24.29 24.73 12.50
CA LEU A 19 -24.54 23.39 11.96
C LEU A 19 -23.21 22.82 11.47
N GLY A 20 -22.80 21.69 12.06
CA GLY A 20 -21.74 20.80 11.57
C GLY A 20 -20.43 20.86 12.35
N PHE A 21 -19.92 19.69 12.75
CA PHE A 21 -18.58 19.49 13.30
C PHE A 21 -17.51 20.18 12.43
N GLY A 22 -17.10 21.38 12.82
CA GLY A 22 -16.03 22.14 12.20
C GLY A 22 -14.76 21.99 13.01
N SER A 23 -13.69 21.50 12.39
CA SER A 23 -12.34 21.66 12.90
C SER A 23 -12.05 23.14 13.14
N ASP A 24 -11.42 23.46 14.27
CA ASP A 24 -11.03 24.80 14.69
C ASP A 24 -10.33 25.56 13.54
N GLN A 25 -10.82 26.76 13.18
CA GLN A 25 -10.33 27.55 12.03
C GLN A 25 -8.85 27.99 12.17
N ASP A 26 -8.27 27.83 13.36
CA ASP A 26 -6.91 28.25 13.67
C ASP A 26 -5.82 27.30 13.15
N TYR A 27 -6.12 26.07 12.73
CA TYR A 27 -5.10 25.06 12.32
C TYR A 27 -5.11 24.69 10.84
N GLN A 28 -6.00 25.27 10.05
CA GLN A 28 -6.17 24.96 8.63
C GLN A 28 -5.99 26.21 7.77
N ILE A 29 -5.25 26.06 6.66
CA ILE A 29 -5.12 27.08 5.61
C ILE A 29 -5.67 26.50 4.31
N ASP A 30 -6.71 27.14 3.77
CA ASP A 30 -7.27 26.81 2.46
C ASP A 30 -6.64 27.71 1.39
N ILE A 31 -5.68 27.15 0.65
CA ILE A 31 -4.84 27.89 -0.29
C ILE A 31 -5.68 28.42 -1.47
N ILE A 32 -6.65 27.65 -1.95
CA ILE A 32 -7.47 28.07 -3.11
C ILE A 32 -8.39 29.23 -2.74
N ASN A 33 -9.02 29.18 -1.56
CA ASN A 33 -9.91 30.25 -1.13
C ASN A 33 -9.16 31.55 -0.80
N GLU A 34 -7.96 31.46 -0.23
CA GLU A 34 -7.14 32.62 0.14
C GLU A 34 -6.42 33.26 -1.08
N LEU A 35 -6.15 32.49 -2.15
CA LEU A 35 -5.51 33.01 -3.36
C LEU A 35 -6.43 33.89 -4.24
N ASP A 36 -7.75 33.92 -3.96
CA ASP A 36 -8.80 34.59 -4.76
C ASP A 36 -8.58 34.49 -6.29
N LEU A 37 -8.32 33.27 -6.77
CA LEU A 37 -8.06 32.96 -8.19
C LEU A 37 -9.23 33.32 -9.14
N ALA A 38 -10.35 33.81 -8.60
CA ALA A 38 -11.53 34.23 -9.34
C ALA A 38 -11.29 35.50 -10.17
N ASN A 39 -10.26 36.31 -9.86
CA ASN A 39 -9.95 37.54 -10.59
C ASN A 39 -8.54 37.48 -11.25
N ALA A 40 -8.52 36.96 -12.48
CA ALA A 40 -7.52 37.30 -13.51
C ALA A 40 -6.06 36.85 -13.29
N THR A 41 -5.80 35.54 -13.21
CA THR A 41 -4.46 35.00 -13.54
C THR A 41 -4.45 34.44 -14.97
N TYR A 42 -3.64 35.04 -15.85
CA TYR A 42 -3.43 34.57 -17.21
C TYR A 42 -2.97 33.10 -17.19
N GLY A 43 -3.74 32.20 -17.83
CA GLY A 43 -3.45 30.77 -17.89
C GLY A 43 -4.20 29.88 -16.89
N ILE A 44 -5.07 30.44 -16.04
CA ILE A 44 -5.98 29.69 -15.17
C ILE A 44 -7.43 30.01 -15.53
N THR A 45 -8.30 28.99 -15.53
CA THR A 45 -9.74 29.18 -15.66
C THR A 45 -10.52 28.33 -14.67
N GLN A 46 -11.49 28.92 -13.97
CA GLN A 46 -12.40 28.16 -13.11
C GLN A 46 -13.25 27.18 -13.94
N VAL A 47 -13.36 25.95 -13.47
CA VAL A 47 -14.11 24.86 -14.13
C VAL A 47 -14.95 24.09 -13.09
N ALA A 48 -15.84 23.21 -13.56
CA ALA A 48 -16.51 22.26 -12.69
C ALA A 48 -15.47 21.25 -12.15
N GLY A 49 -15.50 21.01 -10.84
CA GLY A 49 -14.58 20.12 -10.15
C GLY A 49 -15.13 18.72 -9.90
N LEU A 50 -14.42 17.97 -9.06
CA LEU A 50 -14.86 16.69 -8.50
C LEU A 50 -16.19 16.83 -7.73
N HIS A 51 -16.38 17.95 -7.05
CA HIS A 51 -17.63 18.29 -6.35
C HIS A 51 -17.93 19.79 -6.38
N ASN A 52 -19.17 20.15 -6.09
CA ASN A 52 -19.67 21.54 -6.20
C ASN A 52 -19.45 22.40 -4.93
N SER A 53 -18.95 21.83 -3.83
CA SER A 53 -18.76 22.54 -2.56
C SER A 53 -17.53 23.47 -2.54
N SER A 54 -16.60 23.33 -3.48
CA SER A 54 -15.41 24.17 -3.59
C SER A 54 -15.10 24.49 -5.05
N LYS A 55 -14.28 25.53 -5.28
CA LYS A 55 -13.90 25.97 -6.63
C LYS A 55 -12.76 25.10 -7.18
N ALA A 56 -12.88 24.67 -8.43
CA ALA A 56 -11.83 23.99 -9.16
C ALA A 56 -11.25 24.86 -10.27
N PHE A 57 -9.94 24.75 -10.50
CA PHE A 57 -9.22 25.61 -11.44
C PHE A 57 -8.42 24.76 -12.43
N LEU A 58 -8.61 25.02 -13.73
CA LEU A 58 -7.86 24.43 -14.82
C LEU A 58 -6.60 25.24 -15.09
N PHE A 59 -5.45 24.58 -14.94
CA PHE A 59 -4.11 25.08 -15.19
C PHE A 59 -3.69 24.75 -16.63
N ARG A 60 -3.71 25.76 -17.51
CA ARG A 60 -3.42 25.61 -18.96
C ARG A 60 -1.93 25.64 -19.25
N ASP A 61 -1.53 25.03 -20.36
CA ASP A 61 -0.12 24.96 -20.84
C ASP A 61 0.37 26.28 -21.45
N VAL A 62 0.31 27.36 -20.66
CA VAL A 62 0.79 28.70 -21.01
C VAL A 62 1.57 29.28 -19.83
N GLY A 63 2.48 30.22 -20.09
CA GLY A 63 3.23 30.89 -19.02
C GLY A 63 2.27 31.60 -18.06
N ARG A 64 2.42 31.34 -16.75
CA ARG A 64 1.52 31.81 -15.71
C ARG A 64 2.28 32.04 -14.39
N ALA A 65 1.68 32.83 -13.51
CA ALA A 65 2.27 33.21 -12.24
C ALA A 65 1.23 33.06 -11.12
N VAL A 66 1.26 31.92 -10.45
CA VAL A 66 0.32 31.57 -9.37
C VAL A 66 1.10 31.53 -8.06
N TYR A 67 1.44 32.72 -7.58
CA TYR A 67 2.16 32.92 -6.34
C TYR A 67 1.21 33.47 -5.26
N ALA A 68 1.43 33.07 -4.02
CA ALA A 68 0.64 33.53 -2.89
C ALA A 68 0.93 35.00 -2.54
N PRO A 69 -0.09 35.77 -2.14
CA PRO A 69 0.11 37.08 -1.52
C PRO A 69 1.02 37.01 -0.28
N GLU A 70 1.62 38.15 0.07
CA GLU A 70 2.55 38.25 1.21
C GLU A 70 1.90 37.82 2.53
N HIS A 71 0.66 38.26 2.81
CA HIS A 71 -0.07 37.88 4.03
C HIS A 71 -0.30 36.36 4.17
N LEU A 72 -0.61 35.66 3.06
CA LEU A 72 -0.82 34.22 3.05
C LEU A 72 0.51 33.49 3.24
N THR A 73 1.56 34.01 2.59
CA THR A 73 2.93 33.49 2.71
C THR A 73 3.43 33.60 4.15
N GLU A 74 3.26 34.75 4.80
CA GLU A 74 3.61 34.96 6.21
C GLU A 74 2.87 33.99 7.13
N ARG A 75 1.56 33.79 6.92
CA ARG A 75 0.76 32.84 7.70
C ARG A 75 1.26 31.41 7.55
N VAL A 76 1.59 30.97 6.33
CA VAL A 76 2.17 29.64 6.08
C VAL A 76 3.54 29.51 6.76
N VAL A 77 4.42 30.50 6.62
CA VAL A 77 5.76 30.51 7.25
C VAL A 77 5.65 30.44 8.79
N GLN A 78 4.71 31.19 9.39
CA GLN A 78 4.47 31.15 10.85
C GLN A 78 3.97 29.77 11.31
N MET A 79 3.07 29.13 10.57
CA MET A 79 2.57 27.80 10.92
C MET A 79 3.65 26.73 10.84
N PHE A 80 4.47 26.73 9.77
CA PHE A 80 5.61 25.80 9.69
C PHE A 80 6.64 26.01 10.80
N ARG A 81 6.87 27.25 11.27
CA ARG A 81 7.77 27.51 12.40
C ARG A 81 7.23 27.03 13.74
N SER A 82 5.91 27.07 13.92
CA SER A 82 5.26 26.74 15.20
C SER A 82 4.89 25.27 15.35
N LYS A 83 4.75 24.55 14.23
CA LYS A 83 4.27 23.16 14.19
C LYS A 83 5.21 22.29 13.37
N THR A 84 5.57 21.15 13.91
CA THR A 84 6.43 20.15 13.26
C THR A 84 5.66 19.09 12.49
N GLU A 85 4.33 19.10 12.63
CA GLU A 85 3.43 18.16 11.98
C GLU A 85 2.46 18.92 11.10
N PHE A 86 2.33 18.46 9.86
CA PHE A 86 1.38 19.03 8.92
C PHE A 86 0.95 18.00 7.89
N THR A 87 -0.20 18.24 7.28
CA THR A 87 -0.72 17.47 6.16
C THR A 87 -1.04 18.41 5.01
N PHE A 88 -0.47 18.11 3.85
CA PHE A 88 -0.84 18.73 2.58
C PHE A 88 -1.92 17.89 1.90
N LEU A 89 -2.99 18.55 1.47
CA LEU A 89 -4.12 17.94 0.79
C LEU A 89 -4.35 18.63 -0.55
N ALA A 90 -4.65 17.85 -1.57
CA ALA A 90 -5.17 18.38 -2.83
C ALA A 90 -6.03 17.33 -3.55
N SER A 91 -7.00 17.79 -4.33
CA SER A 91 -7.74 16.99 -5.30
C SER A 91 -7.28 17.42 -6.70
N ILE A 92 -6.71 16.52 -7.49
CA ILE A 92 -6.11 16.86 -8.78
C ILE A 92 -6.63 15.96 -9.89
N GLN A 93 -6.71 16.51 -11.10
CA GLN A 93 -6.92 15.75 -12.34
C GLN A 93 -5.84 16.16 -13.33
N GLN A 94 -4.81 15.35 -13.47
CA GLN A 94 -3.64 15.68 -14.29
C GLN A 94 -3.77 15.10 -15.70
N LYS A 95 -3.39 15.89 -16.72
CA LYS A 95 -3.38 15.44 -18.11
C LYS A 95 -2.40 14.27 -18.28
N ALA A 96 -2.84 13.23 -19.00
CA ALA A 96 -2.07 12.02 -19.20
C ALA A 96 -0.62 12.27 -19.67
N SER A 97 0.34 11.58 -19.04
CA SER A 97 1.77 11.62 -19.36
C SER A 97 2.43 13.01 -19.29
N THR A 98 1.83 13.96 -18.55
CA THR A 98 2.45 15.26 -18.27
C THR A 98 3.14 15.26 -16.91
N SER A 99 4.20 16.05 -16.76
CA SER A 99 4.85 16.29 -15.46
C SER A 99 4.64 17.73 -15.02
N GLY A 100 4.52 17.97 -13.72
CA GLY A 100 4.40 19.31 -13.17
C GLY A 100 4.31 19.33 -11.64
N VAL A 101 4.60 20.51 -11.08
CA VAL A 101 4.62 20.76 -9.65
C VAL A 101 3.23 21.12 -9.17
N ILE A 102 2.72 20.40 -8.18
CA ILE A 102 1.39 20.59 -7.61
C ILE A 102 1.42 21.77 -6.63
N PHE A 103 2.40 21.79 -5.74
CA PHE A 103 2.57 22.83 -4.74
C PHE A 103 4.05 22.96 -4.35
N SER A 104 4.54 24.18 -4.18
CA SER A 104 5.94 24.45 -3.85
C SER A 104 6.07 25.62 -2.89
N ILE A 105 6.95 25.47 -1.92
CA ILE A 105 7.43 26.52 -1.02
C ILE A 105 8.96 26.55 -1.18
N HIS A 106 9.47 27.62 -1.76
CA HIS A 106 10.90 27.75 -2.01
C HIS A 106 11.38 29.19 -1.80
N GLU A 107 12.67 29.33 -1.51
CA GLU A 107 13.37 30.60 -1.50
C GLU A 107 14.56 30.51 -2.46
N SER A 108 14.56 31.31 -3.52
CA SER A 108 15.60 31.24 -4.57
C SER A 108 15.71 29.82 -5.16
N GLU A 109 16.84 29.12 -4.97
CA GLU A 109 17.05 27.73 -5.44
C GLU A 109 16.72 26.67 -4.37
N HIS A 110 16.22 27.09 -3.20
CA HIS A 110 16.02 26.22 -2.05
C HIS A 110 14.55 25.84 -1.90
N SER A 111 14.20 24.59 -2.23
CA SER A 111 12.87 24.05 -1.97
C SER A 111 12.76 23.51 -0.55
N TYR A 112 11.86 24.09 0.25
CA TYR A 112 11.57 23.66 1.62
C TYR A 112 10.47 22.59 1.64
N PHE A 113 9.49 22.74 0.75
CA PHE A 113 8.45 21.76 0.48
C PHE A 113 8.11 21.84 -1.00
N GLU A 114 8.20 20.74 -1.73
CA GLU A 114 7.68 20.70 -3.10
C GLU A 114 7.18 19.32 -3.45
N LEU A 115 5.95 19.28 -3.96
CA LEU A 115 5.31 18.06 -4.43
C LEU A 115 5.19 18.12 -5.95
N GLU A 116 5.94 17.26 -6.63
CA GLU A 116 5.94 17.11 -8.08
C GLU A 116 5.25 15.80 -8.48
N SER A 117 4.44 15.84 -9.53
CA SER A 117 3.94 14.63 -10.19
C SER A 117 4.60 14.48 -11.55
N SER A 118 5.21 13.32 -11.79
CA SER A 118 5.88 13.00 -13.05
C SER A 118 5.11 11.94 -13.82
N GLY A 119 4.33 12.36 -14.82
CA GLY A 119 3.59 11.43 -15.69
C GLY A 119 4.44 10.63 -16.65
N VAL A 120 5.69 11.04 -16.91
CA VAL A 120 6.64 10.31 -17.77
C VAL A 120 7.31 9.16 -17.04
N ARG A 121 7.57 9.34 -15.74
CA ARG A 121 8.23 8.33 -14.88
C ARG A 121 7.24 7.58 -13.98
N GLU A 122 5.95 7.91 -14.07
CA GLU A 122 4.87 7.35 -13.26
C GLU A 122 5.18 7.37 -11.75
N GLU A 123 5.59 8.55 -11.26
CA GLU A 123 5.99 8.73 -9.86
C GLU A 123 5.56 10.09 -9.30
N ILE A 124 5.39 10.13 -7.98
CA ILE A 124 5.21 11.33 -7.17
C ILE A 124 6.53 11.61 -6.46
N ARG A 125 6.99 12.86 -6.48
CA ARG A 125 8.23 13.27 -5.83
C ARG A 125 7.97 14.33 -4.79
N TYR A 126 8.49 14.08 -3.60
CA TYR A 126 8.51 15.04 -2.52
C TYR A 126 9.93 15.56 -2.32
N HIS A 127 10.15 16.85 -2.57
CA HIS A 127 11.41 17.54 -2.37
C HIS A 127 11.37 18.36 -1.07
N TYR A 128 12.42 18.23 -0.26
CA TYR A 128 12.55 18.93 1.01
C TYR A 128 14.01 19.19 1.35
N ARG A 129 14.28 19.90 2.45
CA ARG A 129 15.64 20.14 2.95
C ARG A 129 15.86 19.54 4.33
N PHE A 130 17.05 19.00 4.54
CA PHE A 130 17.53 18.56 5.84
C PHE A 130 18.98 19.01 6.03
N ASN A 131 19.28 19.67 7.15
CA ASN A 131 20.62 20.20 7.47
C ASN A 131 21.25 20.99 6.31
N GLY A 132 20.46 21.83 5.65
CA GLY A 132 20.90 22.67 4.53
C GLY A 132 21.14 21.94 3.20
N LYS A 133 20.90 20.61 3.13
CA LYS A 133 21.02 19.82 1.91
C LYS A 133 19.64 19.48 1.34
N PRO A 134 19.46 19.51 0.00
CA PRO A 134 18.22 19.05 -0.62
C PRO A 134 18.11 17.52 -0.53
N ARG A 135 16.89 17.05 -0.28
CA ARG A 135 16.46 15.65 -0.24
C ARG A 135 15.26 15.47 -1.16
N SER A 136 15.07 14.25 -1.66
CA SER A 136 13.95 13.92 -2.52
C SER A 136 13.51 12.48 -2.27
N GLU A 137 12.23 12.30 -1.98
CA GLU A 137 11.59 11.00 -1.93
C GLU A 137 10.76 10.79 -3.18
N SER A 138 10.91 9.63 -3.81
CA SER A 138 10.16 9.24 -5.01
C SER A 138 9.27 8.04 -4.71
N PHE A 139 8.00 8.16 -5.08
CA PHE A 139 6.95 7.18 -4.85
C PHE A 139 6.38 6.72 -6.19
N PRO A 140 6.58 5.47 -6.60
CA PRO A 140 6.00 4.93 -7.84
C PRO A 140 4.47 4.98 -7.78
N TYR A 141 3.86 5.93 -8.48
CA TYR A 141 2.41 6.06 -8.57
C TYR A 141 2.04 6.94 -9.75
N ARG A 142 1.07 6.49 -10.55
CA ARG A 142 0.64 7.16 -11.76
C ARG A 142 -0.53 8.12 -11.49
N LEU A 143 -0.23 9.38 -11.17
CA LEU A 143 -1.26 10.45 -11.05
C LEU A 143 -1.68 11.06 -12.39
N ALA A 144 -0.84 10.94 -13.43
CA ALA A 144 -1.08 11.54 -14.74
C ALA A 144 -1.76 10.55 -15.69
N ASP A 145 -3.00 10.16 -15.37
CA ASP A 145 -3.84 9.25 -16.16
C ASP A 145 -5.10 9.94 -16.73
N GLY A 146 -5.38 11.17 -16.32
CA GLY A 146 -6.56 11.94 -16.72
C GLY A 146 -7.77 11.77 -15.80
N GLN A 147 -7.66 10.98 -14.73
CA GLN A 147 -8.70 10.81 -13.71
C GLN A 147 -8.49 11.74 -12.52
N TRP A 148 -9.51 11.84 -11.67
CA TRP A 148 -9.44 12.61 -10.43
C TRP A 148 -8.78 11.77 -9.34
N HIS A 149 -7.81 12.35 -8.66
CA HIS A 149 -7.14 11.77 -7.50
C HIS A 149 -7.15 12.72 -6.32
N LYS A 150 -7.40 12.16 -5.13
CA LYS A 150 -7.25 12.85 -3.84
C LYS A 150 -5.90 12.48 -3.24
N ILE A 151 -5.02 13.45 -3.06
CA ILE A 151 -3.69 13.26 -2.48
C ILE A 151 -3.60 13.90 -1.10
N ALA A 152 -3.15 13.11 -0.13
CA ALA A 152 -2.85 13.58 1.21
C ALA A 152 -1.43 13.15 1.62
N LEU A 153 -0.54 14.13 1.81
CA LEU A 153 0.83 13.92 2.27
C LEU A 153 0.95 14.45 3.70
N THR A 154 1.04 13.55 4.67
CA THR A 154 1.23 13.87 6.08
C THR A 154 2.69 13.66 6.47
N ILE A 155 3.24 14.66 7.17
CA ILE A 155 4.59 14.63 7.69
C ILE A 155 4.51 14.88 9.19
N SER A 156 5.05 13.96 9.98
CA SER A 156 5.21 14.08 11.43
C SER A 156 6.66 13.74 11.78
N ALA A 157 7.45 14.77 12.08
CA ALA A 157 8.89 14.64 12.36
C ALA A 157 9.65 13.83 11.28
N THR A 158 9.90 12.55 11.52
CA THR A 158 10.61 11.63 10.61
C THR A 158 9.69 10.68 9.84
N HIS A 159 8.38 10.74 10.06
CA HIS A 159 7.40 9.90 9.37
C HIS A 159 6.73 10.67 8.24
N LEU A 160 6.75 10.08 7.04
CA LEU A 160 6.00 10.52 5.87
C LEU A 160 4.94 9.48 5.54
N LEU A 161 3.69 9.91 5.45
CA LEU A 161 2.54 9.11 5.06
C LEU A 161 1.91 9.72 3.81
N LEU A 162 1.86 8.95 2.72
CA LEU A 162 1.22 9.37 1.47
C LEU A 162 -0.03 8.53 1.24
N HIS A 163 -1.17 9.21 1.19
CA HIS A 163 -2.44 8.64 0.79
C HIS A 163 -2.83 9.13 -0.60
N VAL A 164 -3.38 8.21 -1.40
CA VAL A 164 -4.02 8.53 -2.68
C VAL A 164 -5.39 7.87 -2.68
N ASP A 165 -6.42 8.65 -2.99
CA ASP A 165 -7.83 8.22 -3.03
C ASP A 165 -8.29 7.55 -1.74
N CYS A 166 -7.89 8.13 -0.60
CA CYS A 166 -8.19 7.62 0.73
C CYS A 166 -7.60 6.23 1.03
N ASN A 167 -6.59 5.79 0.27
CA ASN A 167 -5.81 4.60 0.58
C ASN A 167 -4.39 5.01 0.98
N ARG A 168 -3.85 4.40 2.04
CA ARG A 168 -2.45 4.59 2.42
C ARG A 168 -1.56 3.82 1.45
N ILE A 169 -0.91 4.54 0.54
CA ILE A 169 -0.08 3.92 -0.51
C ILE A 169 1.35 3.73 -0.01
N TYR A 170 1.90 4.72 0.68
CA TYR A 170 3.28 4.67 1.18
C TYR A 170 3.40 5.20 2.61
N GLU A 171 4.23 4.53 3.39
CA GLU A 171 4.74 4.96 4.69
C GLU A 171 6.26 4.88 4.66
N ARG A 172 6.94 5.97 4.98
CA ARG A 172 8.40 6.06 4.86
C ARG A 172 9.01 6.86 6.00
N LEU A 173 10.14 6.39 6.49
CA LEU A 173 11.00 7.15 7.39
C LEU A 173 11.88 8.07 6.55
N ILE A 174 11.82 9.36 6.82
CA ILE A 174 12.58 10.41 6.15
C ILE A 174 13.43 11.17 7.16
N ASP A 175 14.52 11.79 6.69
CA ASP A 175 15.20 12.83 7.47
C ASP A 175 14.18 13.95 7.81
N PRO A 176 14.16 14.51 9.03
CA PRO A 176 13.14 15.47 9.42
C PRO A 176 13.26 16.75 8.57
N PRO A 177 12.20 17.18 7.88
CA PRO A 177 12.28 18.33 7.00
C PRO A 177 12.47 19.63 7.79
N GLN A 178 13.25 20.54 7.22
CA GLN A 178 13.50 21.85 7.80
C GLN A 178 12.21 22.68 7.86
N THR A 179 11.78 23.02 9.06
CA THR A 179 10.57 23.82 9.35
C THR A 179 10.86 25.32 9.49
N GLU A 180 12.14 25.68 9.61
CA GLU A 180 12.60 27.07 9.67
C GLU A 180 12.61 27.70 8.28
N LEU A 181 11.43 28.15 7.83
CA LEU A 181 11.31 28.98 6.63
C LEU A 181 11.68 30.44 6.94
N THR A 182 12.34 31.08 5.99
CA THR A 182 12.70 32.50 5.98
C THR A 182 11.52 33.36 5.51
N ALA A 183 11.50 34.64 5.89
CA ALA A 183 10.45 35.56 5.43
C ALA A 183 10.47 35.81 3.91
N GLY A 184 11.57 35.47 3.22
CA GLY A 184 11.69 35.53 1.75
C GLY A 184 11.21 34.28 1.01
N SER A 185 10.69 33.28 1.71
CA SER A 185 10.13 32.06 1.09
C SER A 185 8.84 32.38 0.34
N GLY A 186 8.72 31.97 -0.92
CA GLY A 186 7.52 32.13 -1.73
C GLY A 186 6.69 30.85 -1.79
N VAL A 187 5.36 30.99 -1.71
CA VAL A 187 4.41 29.88 -1.87
C VAL A 187 3.80 29.91 -3.28
N TRP A 188 3.84 28.78 -3.97
CA TRP A 188 3.42 28.63 -5.36
C TRP A 188 2.48 27.44 -5.54
N LEU A 189 1.47 27.62 -6.38
CA LEU A 189 0.48 26.58 -6.68
C LEU A 189 0.52 26.20 -8.16
N GLY A 190 0.61 24.91 -8.46
CA GLY A 190 0.63 24.40 -9.83
C GLY A 190 1.89 24.79 -10.62
N GLN A 191 2.93 25.32 -9.98
CA GLN A 191 4.18 25.71 -10.63
C GLN A 191 5.33 25.82 -9.62
N HIS A 192 6.56 25.65 -10.11
CA HIS A 192 7.78 25.94 -9.34
C HIS A 192 8.22 27.39 -9.58
N THR A 193 8.33 27.82 -10.84
CA THR A 193 8.65 29.22 -11.19
C THR A 193 7.71 29.73 -12.27
N HIS A 194 7.89 30.98 -12.71
CA HIS A 194 7.13 31.55 -13.83
C HIS A 194 7.26 30.78 -15.15
N LYS A 195 8.29 29.94 -15.33
CA LYS A 195 8.58 29.23 -16.59
C LYS A 195 8.80 27.72 -16.46
N HIS A 196 9.02 27.20 -15.24
CA HIS A 196 9.33 25.79 -15.01
C HIS A 196 8.36 25.14 -14.02
N GLY A 197 8.19 23.81 -14.14
CA GLY A 197 7.35 23.02 -13.23
C GLY A 197 5.84 23.21 -13.44
N LEU A 198 5.38 23.66 -14.61
CA LEU A 198 3.96 23.96 -14.86
C LEU A 198 3.09 22.69 -14.83
N PHE A 199 2.22 22.58 -13.83
CA PHE A 199 1.16 21.58 -13.78
C PHE A 199 0.16 21.71 -14.93
N LYS A 200 -0.32 20.60 -15.49
CA LYS A 200 -1.28 20.60 -16.61
C LYS A 200 -2.47 19.76 -16.22
N GLY A 201 -3.57 20.41 -15.86
CA GLY A 201 -4.73 19.71 -15.32
C GLY A 201 -5.61 20.60 -14.46
N VAL A 202 -6.52 19.98 -13.72
CA VAL A 202 -7.41 20.67 -12.79
C VAL A 202 -6.91 20.44 -11.36
N ILE A 203 -6.93 21.47 -10.52
CA ILE A 203 -6.65 21.37 -9.09
C ILE A 203 -7.87 21.92 -8.32
N GLN A 204 -8.24 21.24 -7.24
CA GLN A 204 -9.32 21.56 -6.32
C GLN A 204 -8.89 21.20 -4.87
N ASP A 205 -9.51 21.82 -3.86
CA ASP A 205 -9.33 21.51 -2.42
C ASP A 205 -7.89 21.49 -1.90
N VAL A 206 -7.11 22.53 -2.20
CA VAL A 206 -5.72 22.62 -1.70
C VAL A 206 -5.70 23.17 -0.29
N LYS A 207 -5.32 22.33 0.67
CA LYS A 207 -5.33 22.67 2.09
C LYS A 207 -4.04 22.24 2.77
N LEU A 208 -3.57 23.06 3.70
CA LEU A 208 -2.54 22.73 4.67
C LEU A 208 -3.18 22.64 6.05
N ILE A 209 -3.05 21.50 6.70
CA ILE A 209 -3.60 21.25 8.05
C ILE A 209 -2.45 20.95 9.00
N PHE A 210 -2.27 21.80 10.00
CA PHE A 210 -1.20 21.67 11.00
C PHE A 210 -1.68 20.91 12.24
N ALA A 211 -2.12 19.68 11.99
CA ALA A 211 -2.61 18.76 13.01
C ALA A 211 -2.23 17.30 12.66
N PRO A 212 -2.08 16.42 13.66
CA PRO A 212 -1.96 15.00 13.40
C PRO A 212 -3.21 14.50 12.66
N ASN A 213 -3.02 13.53 11.77
CA ASN A 213 -4.10 12.92 10.98
C ASN A 213 -4.94 13.89 10.13
N GLY A 214 -4.35 14.98 9.64
CA GLY A 214 -5.05 15.95 8.77
C GLY A 214 -5.68 15.34 7.51
N TYR A 215 -5.21 14.16 7.06
CA TYR A 215 -5.80 13.39 5.95
C TYR A 215 -7.27 13.00 6.20
N ILE A 216 -7.72 12.92 7.46
CA ILE A 216 -9.11 12.62 7.84
C ILE A 216 -10.06 13.69 7.28
N SER A 217 -9.62 14.94 7.13
CA SER A 217 -10.47 15.99 6.57
C SER A 217 -10.85 15.76 5.10
N GLN A 218 -9.99 15.10 4.32
CA GLN A 218 -10.26 14.72 2.93
C GLN A 218 -10.92 13.34 2.85
N CYS A 219 -10.70 12.50 3.87
CA CYS A 219 -11.11 11.10 3.96
C CYS A 219 -11.63 10.76 5.38
N PRO A 220 -12.84 11.21 5.75
CA PRO A 220 -13.38 11.04 7.11
C PRO A 220 -13.56 9.57 7.51
N ASN A 221 -13.67 8.67 6.53
CA ASN A 221 -13.83 7.23 6.74
C ASN A 221 -12.53 6.50 7.10
N LEU A 222 -11.34 7.13 6.98
CA LEU A 222 -10.09 6.51 7.44
C LEU A 222 -10.06 6.35 8.97
N ASN A 223 -10.82 7.18 9.71
CA ASN A 223 -10.91 7.11 11.17
C ASN A 223 -11.74 5.91 11.67
N ARG A 224 -12.33 5.11 10.77
CA ARG A 224 -13.03 3.86 11.13
C ARG A 224 -12.12 2.64 11.21
N THR A 225 -10.84 2.77 10.87
CA THR A 225 -9.83 1.75 11.19
C THR A 225 -8.98 2.25 12.34
N CYS A 226 -9.48 2.14 13.57
CA CYS A 226 -8.63 2.08 14.75
C CYS A 226 -8.16 0.62 14.87
N PRO A 227 -6.89 0.29 14.59
CA PRO A 227 -6.38 -1.08 14.60
C PRO A 227 -5.75 -1.42 15.95
N THR A 228 -6.35 -1.03 17.08
CA THR A 228 -5.66 -1.06 18.38
C THR A 228 -5.99 -2.24 19.30
N CYS A 229 -6.70 -3.27 18.85
CA CYS A 229 -6.84 -4.50 19.67
C CYS A 229 -6.43 -5.81 18.98
N SER A 230 -6.62 -5.97 17.67
CA SER A 230 -6.20 -7.19 16.96
C SER A 230 -4.77 -7.09 16.39
N ASP A 231 -4.39 -5.93 15.87
CA ASP A 231 -3.07 -5.73 15.27
C ASP A 231 -1.99 -5.43 16.29
N PHE A 232 -2.31 -4.89 17.48
CA PHE A 232 -1.30 -4.74 18.54
C PHE A 232 -0.84 -6.08 19.08
N LEU A 233 -1.75 -7.04 19.29
CA LEU A 233 -1.38 -8.40 19.70
C LEU A 233 -0.65 -9.15 18.58
N SER A 234 -1.07 -8.99 17.33
CA SER A 234 -0.39 -9.60 16.17
C SER A 234 0.98 -8.97 15.90
N LEU A 235 1.15 -7.67 16.15
CA LEU A 235 2.42 -6.96 16.04
C LEU A 235 3.33 -7.27 17.23
N VAL A 236 2.81 -7.36 18.45
CA VAL A 236 3.60 -7.80 19.63
C VAL A 236 4.03 -9.26 19.46
N GLN A 237 3.15 -10.14 18.99
CA GLN A 237 3.51 -11.52 18.66
C GLN A 237 4.50 -11.55 17.49
N GLY A 238 4.28 -10.76 16.44
CA GLY A 238 5.20 -10.64 15.32
C GLY A 238 6.58 -10.10 15.72
N ILE A 239 6.65 -9.15 16.66
CA ILE A 239 7.90 -8.62 17.23
C ILE A 239 8.57 -9.67 18.12
N MET A 240 7.82 -10.41 18.93
CA MET A 240 8.36 -11.51 19.75
C MET A 240 8.91 -12.63 18.87
N ASP A 241 8.20 -13.00 17.81
CA ASP A 241 8.62 -14.00 16.83
C ASP A 241 9.85 -13.51 16.03
N LEU A 242 9.89 -12.24 15.63
CA LEU A 242 11.07 -11.64 14.99
C LEU A 242 12.26 -11.57 15.93
N GLN A 243 12.05 -11.25 17.21
CA GLN A 243 13.09 -11.27 18.23
C GLN A 243 13.61 -12.69 18.47
N GLU A 244 12.74 -13.72 18.43
CA GLU A 244 13.14 -15.11 18.52
C GLU A 244 13.94 -15.55 17.28
N VAL A 245 13.49 -15.16 16.08
CA VAL A 245 14.21 -15.44 14.83
C VAL A 245 15.54 -14.69 14.80
N LEU A 246 15.59 -13.43 15.21
CA LEU A 246 16.83 -12.65 15.34
C LEU A 246 17.75 -13.25 16.40
N ALA A 247 17.24 -13.72 17.53
CA ALA A 247 18.05 -14.38 18.56
C ALA A 247 18.58 -15.73 18.06
N LYS A 248 17.77 -16.53 17.36
CA LYS A 248 18.20 -17.78 16.71
C LYS A 248 19.20 -17.53 15.59
N MET A 249 19.00 -16.50 14.76
CA MET A 249 19.94 -16.10 13.72
C MET A 249 21.22 -15.60 14.34
N THR A 250 21.18 -14.74 15.35
CA THR A 250 22.35 -14.24 16.07
C THR A 250 23.09 -15.39 16.76
N LEU A 251 22.40 -16.36 17.36
CA LEU A 251 23.02 -17.58 17.89
C LEU A 251 23.66 -18.43 16.79
N LYS A 252 22.99 -18.61 15.65
CA LYS A 252 23.56 -19.32 14.50
C LYS A 252 24.74 -18.59 13.88
N LEU A 253 24.69 -17.26 13.84
CA LEU A 253 25.71 -16.40 13.28
C LEU A 253 26.91 -16.34 14.21
N ASN A 254 26.70 -16.22 15.52
CA ASN A 254 27.74 -16.31 16.54
C ASN A 254 28.32 -17.73 16.62
N TYR A 255 27.52 -18.79 16.41
CA TYR A 255 28.00 -20.17 16.24
C TYR A 255 28.82 -20.35 14.95
N ALA A 256 28.40 -19.73 13.85
CA ALA A 256 29.12 -19.75 12.58
C ALA A 256 30.41 -18.90 12.67
N GLU A 257 30.39 -17.78 13.37
CA GLU A 257 31.51 -16.87 13.61
C GLU A 257 32.49 -17.49 14.61
N THR A 258 32.03 -18.21 15.64
CA THR A 258 32.90 -19.02 16.51
C THR A 258 33.52 -20.21 15.76
N ARG A 259 32.78 -20.84 14.85
CA ARG A 259 33.36 -21.85 13.93
C ARG A 259 34.34 -21.25 12.93
N LEU A 260 34.05 -20.06 12.39
CA LEU A 260 34.92 -19.35 11.46
C LEU A 260 36.17 -18.83 12.17
N THR A 261 36.08 -18.32 13.40
CA THR A 261 37.22 -17.92 14.21
C THR A 261 38.03 -19.12 14.71
N GLN A 262 37.40 -20.28 14.97
CA GLN A 262 38.12 -21.55 15.15
C GLN A 262 38.86 -22.02 13.88
N LEU A 263 38.35 -21.66 12.69
CA LEU A 263 39.00 -21.90 11.40
C LEU A 263 40.06 -20.82 11.06
N GLU A 264 39.89 -19.57 11.47
CA GLU A 264 40.84 -18.45 11.29
C GLU A 264 42.01 -18.50 12.29
N GLY A 265 41.81 -19.12 13.46
CA GLY A 265 42.87 -19.49 14.39
C GLY A 265 43.82 -20.56 13.82
N CYS A 266 43.42 -21.26 12.75
CA CYS A 266 44.36 -21.95 11.88
C CYS A 266 44.92 -20.94 10.88
N HIS A 267 45.96 -20.22 11.28
CA HIS A 267 46.91 -19.66 10.32
C HIS A 267 47.55 -20.85 9.59
N CYS A 268 46.93 -21.30 8.50
CA CYS A 268 47.54 -22.27 7.61
C CYS A 268 48.73 -21.57 6.95
N GLU A 269 49.89 -21.57 7.61
CA GLU A 269 51.17 -21.46 6.92
C GLU A 269 51.16 -22.59 5.89
N ARG A 270 50.85 -22.25 4.64
CA ARG A 270 50.75 -23.22 3.57
C ARG A 270 52.16 -23.65 3.20
N MET A 271 52.62 -24.71 3.85
CA MET A 271 53.90 -25.33 3.58
C MET A 271 53.79 -26.17 2.31
N CYS A 272 54.77 -26.05 1.42
CA CYS A 272 54.89 -26.90 0.25
C CYS A 272 55.79 -28.10 0.57
N SER A 273 55.42 -29.30 0.11
CA SER A 273 56.29 -30.48 0.22
C SER A 273 56.94 -30.76 -1.13
N ALA A 274 58.28 -30.78 -1.17
CA ALA A 274 59.06 -31.16 -2.35
C ALA A 274 60.25 -32.03 -1.93
N ASN A 275 60.44 -33.18 -2.60
CA ASN A 275 61.48 -34.18 -2.29
C ASN A 275 61.57 -34.59 -0.81
N GLY A 276 60.42 -34.70 -0.13
CA GLY A 276 60.33 -35.11 1.28
C GLY A 276 60.70 -34.02 2.30
N LEU A 277 61.06 -32.81 1.83
CA LEU A 277 61.33 -31.65 2.67
C LEU A 277 60.14 -30.68 2.62
N LEU A 278 59.91 -29.98 3.74
CA LEU A 278 58.85 -28.99 3.91
C LEU A 278 59.43 -27.59 3.77
N TYR A 279 58.88 -26.82 2.83
CA TYR A 279 59.26 -25.44 2.53
C TYR A 279 58.14 -24.48 2.93
N ARG A 280 58.49 -23.36 3.54
CA ARG A 280 57.53 -22.33 3.97
C ARG A 280 57.08 -21.47 2.79
N ASP A 281 55.95 -20.79 2.95
CA ASP A 281 55.43 -19.88 1.93
C ASP A 281 56.47 -18.78 1.61
N LYS A 282 56.74 -18.57 0.31
CA LYS A 282 57.76 -17.68 -0.29
C LYS A 282 59.22 -18.15 -0.20
N GLU A 283 59.47 -19.35 0.30
CA GLU A 283 60.81 -19.93 0.32
C GLU A 283 61.23 -20.42 -1.08
N LEU A 284 62.50 -20.16 -1.44
CA LEU A 284 63.09 -20.47 -2.74
C LEU A 284 64.18 -21.53 -2.57
N TRP A 285 64.19 -22.56 -3.41
CA TRP A 285 65.24 -23.57 -3.44
C TRP A 285 65.63 -23.96 -4.87
N LEU A 286 66.83 -24.53 -4.99
CA LEU A 286 67.36 -25.06 -6.25
C LEU A 286 67.28 -26.57 -6.21
N GLU A 287 66.68 -27.17 -7.23
CA GLU A 287 66.71 -28.63 -7.45
C GLU A 287 67.82 -28.97 -8.44
N PRO A 288 68.96 -29.52 -7.99
CA PRO A 288 70.12 -29.78 -8.84
C PRO A 288 69.88 -30.91 -9.85
N GLU A 289 69.11 -31.94 -9.45
CA GLU A 289 68.77 -33.12 -10.27
C GLU A 289 67.88 -32.75 -11.46
N ASN A 290 66.94 -31.82 -11.26
CA ASN A 290 65.94 -31.43 -12.25
C ASN A 290 66.19 -30.06 -12.90
N CYS A 291 67.31 -29.39 -12.59
CA CYS A 291 67.69 -28.12 -13.20
C CYS A 291 66.66 -26.98 -13.03
N ARG A 292 66.02 -26.89 -11.86
CA ARG A 292 64.90 -25.95 -11.61
C ARG A 292 65.18 -25.02 -10.42
N ASN A 293 64.75 -23.78 -10.55
CA ASN A 293 64.50 -22.83 -9.47
C ASN A 293 63.05 -23.04 -9.04
N CYS A 294 62.81 -23.42 -7.79
CA CYS A 294 61.48 -23.65 -7.26
C CYS A 294 61.15 -22.66 -6.15
N ALA A 295 59.90 -22.23 -6.09
CA ALA A 295 59.36 -21.37 -5.05
C ALA A 295 58.04 -21.93 -4.53
N CYS A 296 57.83 -21.87 -3.21
CA CYS A 296 56.53 -22.17 -2.62
C CYS A 296 55.65 -20.91 -2.65
N LYS A 297 54.51 -20.95 -3.33
CA LYS A 297 53.52 -19.86 -3.35
C LYS A 297 52.14 -20.38 -2.99
N ASN A 298 51.59 -19.91 -1.88
CA ASN A 298 50.24 -20.24 -1.40
C ASN A 298 49.96 -21.76 -1.32
N GLY A 299 50.97 -22.56 -0.96
CA GLY A 299 50.88 -24.02 -0.84
C GLY A 299 51.10 -24.80 -2.14
N VAL A 300 51.46 -24.14 -3.24
CA VAL A 300 51.78 -24.77 -4.51
C VAL A 300 53.25 -24.53 -4.86
N VAL A 301 53.96 -25.59 -5.26
CA VAL A 301 55.35 -25.51 -5.73
C VAL A 301 55.36 -25.00 -7.17
N GLU A 302 55.88 -23.80 -7.40
CA GLU A 302 56.14 -23.27 -8.74
C GLU A 302 57.62 -23.40 -9.08
N CYS A 303 57.96 -24.25 -10.05
CA CYS A 303 59.33 -24.42 -10.52
C CYS A 303 59.53 -23.83 -11.92
N ARG A 304 60.61 -23.07 -12.11
CA ARG A 304 61.07 -22.54 -13.39
C ARG A 304 62.41 -23.17 -13.76
N ARG A 305 62.56 -23.63 -15.00
CA ARG A 305 63.83 -24.21 -15.49
C ARG A 305 64.92 -23.14 -15.61
N ILE A 306 66.15 -23.51 -15.28
CA ILE A 306 67.32 -22.67 -15.46
C ILE A 306 67.75 -22.76 -16.93
N PHE A 307 67.76 -21.62 -17.64
CA PHE A 307 68.20 -21.57 -19.03
C PHE A 307 69.73 -21.46 -19.10
N CYS A 308 70.39 -22.47 -19.67
CA CYS A 308 71.85 -22.49 -19.82
C CYS A 308 72.27 -21.86 -21.15
N PRO A 309 73.21 -20.90 -21.16
CA PRO A 309 73.78 -20.38 -22.40
C PRO A 309 74.53 -21.49 -23.17
N PRO A 310 74.58 -21.44 -24.52
CA PRO A 310 75.33 -22.41 -25.32
C PRO A 310 76.81 -22.40 -24.94
N ALA A 311 77.34 -23.56 -24.55
CA ALA A 311 78.74 -23.69 -24.13
C ALA A 311 79.67 -23.63 -25.36
N ASN A 312 80.32 -22.49 -25.56
CA ASN A 312 81.24 -22.28 -26.69
C ASN A 312 82.63 -22.80 -26.34
N CYS A 313 82.87 -24.10 -26.55
CA CYS A 313 84.11 -24.78 -26.16
C CYS A 313 85.22 -24.62 -27.21
N SER A 314 86.48 -24.64 -26.76
CA SER A 314 87.65 -24.56 -27.65
C SER A 314 87.76 -25.80 -28.56
N LYS A 315 88.52 -25.73 -29.67
CA LYS A 315 88.68 -26.86 -30.60
C LYS A 315 89.14 -28.16 -29.94
N ASP A 316 89.79 -28.10 -28.78
CA ASP A 316 90.30 -29.24 -28.02
C ASP A 316 89.39 -29.68 -26.87
N SER A 317 88.20 -29.09 -26.75
CA SER A 317 87.23 -29.40 -25.70
C SER A 317 85.81 -29.61 -26.27
N LEU A 318 85.04 -30.45 -25.60
CA LEU A 318 83.63 -30.71 -25.90
C LEU A 318 82.77 -30.34 -24.68
N ALA A 319 81.55 -29.87 -24.94
CA ALA A 319 80.59 -29.55 -23.89
C ALA A 319 80.02 -30.84 -23.30
N VAL A 320 80.34 -31.15 -22.05
CA VAL A 320 79.93 -32.39 -21.35
C VAL A 320 79.12 -32.03 -20.11
N HIS A 321 78.11 -32.85 -19.81
CA HIS A 321 77.30 -32.72 -18.61
C HIS A 321 78.05 -33.34 -17.41
N ILE A 322 78.07 -32.65 -16.27
CA ILE A 322 78.78 -33.11 -15.06
C ILE A 322 77.75 -33.36 -13.97
N ASN A 323 77.81 -34.52 -13.32
CA ASN A 323 76.94 -34.87 -12.19
C ASN A 323 76.91 -33.76 -11.14
N GLY A 324 75.71 -33.32 -10.77
CA GLY A 324 75.49 -32.26 -9.78
C GLY A 324 75.53 -30.83 -10.34
N THR A 325 75.71 -30.62 -11.65
CA THR A 325 75.61 -29.28 -12.25
C THR A 325 74.67 -29.27 -13.46
N CYS A 326 73.79 -28.28 -13.49
CA CYS A 326 72.75 -28.20 -14.50
C CYS A 326 73.26 -27.90 -15.92
N CYS A 327 74.25 -27.01 -16.07
CA CYS A 327 74.74 -26.57 -17.38
C CYS A 327 75.97 -27.36 -17.86
N LYS A 328 76.04 -27.65 -19.17
CA LYS A 328 77.20 -28.31 -19.80
C LYS A 328 78.45 -27.47 -19.60
N LYS A 329 79.56 -28.09 -19.19
CA LYS A 329 80.87 -27.45 -19.06
C LYS A 329 81.85 -28.03 -20.07
N CYS A 330 82.79 -27.21 -20.55
CA CYS A 330 83.79 -27.65 -21.51
C CYS A 330 84.84 -28.54 -20.83
N ARG A 331 85.01 -29.76 -21.34
CA ARG A 331 86.06 -30.70 -20.92
C ARG A 331 86.92 -31.13 -22.11
N PRO A 332 88.20 -31.50 -21.90
CA PRO A 332 89.09 -31.89 -22.99
C PRO A 332 88.51 -33.06 -23.79
N LYS A 333 88.64 -33.03 -25.12
CA LYS A 333 88.26 -34.16 -25.98
C LYS A 333 89.41 -35.16 -26.10
N CYS A 334 89.13 -36.45 -26.12
CA CYS A 334 90.14 -37.46 -26.48
C CYS A 334 90.10 -37.72 -27.98
N THR A 335 91.26 -37.81 -28.64
CA THR A 335 91.31 -38.18 -30.06
C THR A 335 92.02 -39.52 -30.21
N TYR A 336 91.33 -40.52 -30.76
CA TYR A 336 91.86 -41.87 -30.91
C TYR A 336 91.40 -42.48 -32.25
N MET A 337 92.36 -42.93 -33.07
CA MET A 337 92.12 -43.47 -34.42
C MET A 337 91.25 -42.57 -35.33
N GLY A 338 91.47 -41.25 -35.28
CA GLY A 338 90.75 -40.28 -36.12
C GLY A 338 89.34 -39.91 -35.62
N GLN A 339 88.85 -40.55 -34.57
CA GLN A 339 87.57 -40.23 -33.93
C GLN A 339 87.79 -39.44 -32.63
N SER A 340 86.92 -38.46 -32.38
CA SER A 340 86.92 -37.66 -31.16
C SER A 340 85.89 -38.17 -30.17
N PHE A 341 86.32 -38.43 -28.93
CA PHE A 341 85.51 -38.93 -27.84
C PHE A 341 85.36 -37.84 -26.76
N SER A 342 84.16 -37.69 -26.21
CA SER A 342 83.91 -36.79 -25.08
C SER A 342 84.40 -37.40 -23.76
N GLU A 343 84.74 -36.56 -22.79
CA GLU A 343 85.09 -36.98 -21.43
C GLU A 343 84.05 -37.98 -20.86
N GLY A 344 84.49 -39.14 -20.38
CA GLY A 344 83.65 -40.25 -19.89
C GLY A 344 83.15 -41.22 -20.98
N GLN A 345 83.34 -40.92 -22.27
CA GLN A 345 82.87 -41.77 -23.37
C GLN A 345 83.73 -43.03 -23.49
N ARG A 346 83.07 -44.20 -23.62
CA ARG A 346 83.70 -45.52 -23.69
C ARG A 346 83.60 -46.10 -25.09
N PHE A 347 84.68 -46.75 -25.52
CA PHE A 347 84.79 -47.35 -26.84
C PHE A 347 85.45 -48.73 -26.75
N LEU A 348 84.86 -49.70 -27.45
CA LEU A 348 85.34 -51.07 -27.51
C LEU A 348 85.96 -51.35 -28.89
N SER A 349 87.29 -51.49 -28.94
CA SER A 349 88.00 -51.99 -30.13
C SER A 349 88.47 -53.44 -29.94
N LYS A 350 89.38 -53.65 -28.98
CA LYS A 350 89.84 -54.99 -28.51
C LYS A 350 89.79 -55.14 -26.99
N SER A 351 89.77 -54.01 -26.27
CA SER A 351 89.58 -53.91 -24.83
C SER A 351 88.92 -52.57 -24.54
N CYS A 352 88.03 -52.52 -23.54
CA CYS A 352 87.30 -51.30 -23.18
C CYS A 352 88.25 -50.15 -22.85
N ARG A 353 88.05 -48.99 -23.47
CA ARG A 353 88.79 -47.75 -23.19
C ARG A 353 87.81 -46.62 -22.92
N GLU A 354 88.11 -45.78 -21.94
CA GLU A 354 87.34 -44.60 -21.55
C GLU A 354 88.18 -43.34 -21.72
N CYS A 355 87.60 -42.29 -22.26
CA CYS A 355 88.22 -40.97 -22.34
C CYS A 355 88.23 -40.32 -20.94
N LYS A 356 89.41 -40.20 -20.31
CA LYS A 356 89.60 -39.46 -19.05
C LYS A 356 90.70 -38.41 -19.19
N ASN A 357 90.36 -37.17 -18.89
CA ASN A 357 91.22 -35.98 -18.95
C ASN A 357 91.98 -35.86 -20.28
N GLY A 358 91.29 -36.08 -21.42
CA GLY A 358 91.89 -35.99 -22.76
C GLY A 358 92.75 -37.19 -23.18
N LEU A 359 92.88 -38.24 -22.36
CA LEU A 359 93.59 -39.48 -22.69
C LEU A 359 92.66 -40.71 -22.67
N MET A 360 92.84 -41.63 -23.62
CA MET A 360 92.09 -42.90 -23.65
C MET A 360 92.71 -43.94 -22.72
N VAL A 361 92.08 -44.14 -21.55
CA VAL A 361 92.53 -45.06 -20.50
C VAL A 361 91.84 -46.41 -20.67
N LYS A 362 92.56 -47.53 -20.50
CA LYS A 362 91.97 -48.87 -20.54
C LYS A 362 91.17 -49.12 -19.25
N VAL A 363 89.91 -49.49 -19.38
CA VAL A 363 89.03 -49.85 -18.26
C VAL A 363 88.90 -51.38 -18.23
N ALA A 364 89.21 -51.98 -17.09
CA ALA A 364 89.02 -53.40 -16.85
C ALA A 364 87.72 -53.60 -16.06
N GLU A 365 86.59 -53.66 -16.77
CA GLU A 365 85.31 -54.06 -16.18
C GLU A 365 85.06 -55.54 -16.50
N PRO A 366 84.83 -56.40 -15.49
CA PRO A 366 84.30 -57.74 -15.72
C PRO A 366 82.84 -57.62 -16.16
N CYS A 367 82.51 -58.13 -17.36
CA CYS A 367 81.13 -58.14 -17.83
C CYS A 367 80.30 -59.18 -17.07
N PRO A 368 79.03 -58.87 -16.74
CA PRO A 368 78.13 -59.82 -16.09
C PRO A 368 77.85 -61.03 -17.01
N GLU A 369 77.66 -62.21 -16.42
CA GLU A 369 77.26 -63.39 -17.19
C GLU A 369 75.84 -63.20 -17.75
N LEU A 370 75.68 -63.38 -19.05
CA LEU A 370 74.42 -63.18 -19.76
C LEU A 370 73.70 -64.52 -19.96
N ASN A 371 72.44 -64.60 -19.55
CA ASN A 371 71.57 -65.77 -19.75
C ASN A 371 70.96 -65.81 -21.15
N CYS A 372 71.73 -65.52 -22.21
CA CYS A 372 71.26 -65.58 -23.60
C CYS A 372 72.33 -66.14 -24.55
N THR A 373 71.89 -66.70 -25.67
CA THR A 373 72.77 -67.30 -26.67
C THR A 373 73.61 -66.23 -27.38
N ARG A 374 74.78 -66.60 -27.95
CA ARG A 374 75.64 -65.64 -28.69
C ARG A 374 74.94 -64.96 -29.87
N ALA A 375 73.87 -65.56 -30.42
CA ALA A 375 73.09 -64.98 -31.51
C ALA A 375 72.17 -63.84 -31.04
N ASP A 376 71.80 -63.84 -29.75
CA ASP A 376 70.90 -62.86 -29.15
C ASP A 376 71.66 -61.77 -28.37
N GLN A 377 72.99 -61.77 -28.45
CA GLN A 377 73.83 -60.76 -27.82
C GLN A 377 73.98 -59.55 -28.74
N ILE A 378 73.63 -58.37 -28.23
CA ILE A 378 73.78 -57.08 -28.91
C ILE A 378 74.77 -56.22 -28.13
N LEU A 379 75.64 -55.48 -28.83
CA LEU A 379 76.56 -54.53 -28.22
C LEU A 379 75.91 -53.14 -28.24
N PRO A 380 75.56 -52.55 -27.08
CA PRO A 380 74.99 -51.20 -27.03
C PRO A 380 76.03 -50.13 -27.36
N ASP A 381 75.57 -48.99 -27.87
CA ASP A 381 76.43 -47.83 -28.15
C ASP A 381 77.05 -47.28 -26.84
N ASN A 382 78.32 -46.86 -26.86
CA ASN A 382 79.10 -46.39 -25.70
C ASN A 382 79.26 -47.40 -24.54
N ARG A 383 79.06 -48.71 -24.77
CA ARG A 383 79.23 -49.78 -23.75
C ARG A 383 80.25 -50.83 -24.21
N CYS A 384 80.81 -51.53 -23.23
CA CYS A 384 81.88 -52.51 -23.46
C CYS A 384 81.46 -53.97 -23.23
N CYS A 385 80.21 -54.18 -22.78
CA CYS A 385 79.64 -55.49 -22.51
C CYS A 385 78.39 -55.68 -23.36
N ASN A 386 78.21 -56.89 -23.88
CA ASN A 386 76.99 -57.26 -24.60
C ASN A 386 75.80 -57.29 -23.64
N VAL A 387 74.60 -57.09 -24.17
CA VAL A 387 73.32 -57.33 -23.49
C VAL A 387 72.46 -58.25 -24.34
N CYS A 388 71.44 -58.86 -23.74
CA CYS A 388 70.53 -59.74 -24.46
C CYS A 388 69.51 -58.95 -25.28
N LYS A 389 69.08 -59.47 -26.43
CA LYS A 389 68.02 -58.90 -27.25
C LYS A 389 66.71 -58.77 -26.45
N GLY A 390 66.08 -57.60 -26.49
CA GLY A 390 64.91 -57.26 -25.65
C GLY A 390 65.27 -56.63 -24.30
N TYR A 391 66.55 -56.31 -24.08
CA TYR A 391 66.98 -55.49 -22.95
C TYR A 391 66.30 -54.12 -22.99
N ASP A 392 65.67 -53.73 -21.87
CA ASP A 392 65.03 -52.43 -21.75
C ASP A 392 66.05 -51.36 -21.38
N PHE A 393 66.54 -50.65 -22.39
CA PHE A 393 67.51 -49.56 -22.26
C PHE A 393 66.96 -48.35 -21.46
N CYS A 394 65.65 -48.27 -21.19
CA CYS A 394 65.05 -47.19 -20.42
C CYS A 394 65.21 -47.36 -18.89
N THR A 395 65.51 -48.58 -18.42
CA THR A 395 65.68 -48.88 -16.99
C THR A 395 67.01 -48.36 -16.41
N GLU A 396 67.97 -48.00 -17.27
CA GLU A 396 69.31 -47.56 -16.88
C GLU A 396 69.48 -46.04 -16.72
N GLY A 397 68.38 -45.28 -16.67
CA GLY A 397 68.42 -43.86 -16.25
C GLY A 397 68.39 -42.80 -17.36
N LEU A 398 67.94 -43.13 -18.58
CA LEU A 398 67.58 -42.08 -19.55
C LEU A 398 66.28 -41.39 -19.08
N VAL A 399 66.42 -40.23 -18.42
CA VAL A 399 65.29 -39.41 -17.97
C VAL A 399 64.82 -38.54 -19.14
N CYS A 400 63.66 -38.87 -19.70
CA CYS A 400 63.01 -38.08 -20.75
C CYS A 400 62.35 -36.82 -20.18
N GLY A 401 62.20 -35.79 -21.03
CA GLY A 401 61.57 -34.52 -20.65
C GLY A 401 60.09 -34.65 -20.28
N GLU A 402 59.51 -33.58 -19.74
CA GLU A 402 58.09 -33.50 -19.40
C GLU A 402 57.25 -33.69 -20.68
N ASN A 403 56.17 -34.47 -20.60
CA ASN A 403 55.33 -34.88 -21.74
C ASN A 403 56.04 -35.72 -22.83
N SER A 404 57.17 -36.33 -22.50
CA SER A 404 57.82 -37.36 -23.33
C SER A 404 57.93 -38.68 -22.57
N GLU A 405 58.06 -39.78 -23.31
CA GLU A 405 58.23 -41.13 -22.79
C GLU A 405 59.46 -41.81 -23.41
N CYS A 406 60.14 -42.65 -22.62
CA CYS A 406 61.31 -43.37 -23.09
C CYS A 406 60.88 -44.60 -23.87
N ARG A 407 61.40 -44.75 -25.10
CA ARG A 407 61.17 -45.93 -25.94
C ARG A 407 62.50 -46.61 -26.24
N SER A 408 62.59 -47.89 -25.85
CA SER A 408 63.75 -48.73 -26.11
C SER A 408 63.80 -49.11 -27.60
N ARG A 409 64.79 -48.58 -28.34
CA ARG A 409 65.11 -49.02 -29.71
C ARG A 409 66.22 -50.08 -29.68
N SER A 410 66.50 -50.67 -30.84
CA SER A 410 67.30 -51.90 -30.97
C SER A 410 68.70 -51.85 -30.35
N THR A 411 69.34 -50.67 -30.25
CA THR A 411 70.70 -50.51 -29.69
C THR A 411 70.84 -49.35 -28.70
N ARG A 412 69.77 -48.56 -28.49
CA ARG A 412 69.75 -47.36 -27.64
C ARG A 412 68.33 -47.04 -27.17
N ALA A 413 68.20 -46.33 -26.05
CA ALA A 413 66.96 -45.66 -25.67
C ALA A 413 66.85 -44.29 -26.33
N GLU A 414 65.65 -43.92 -26.79
CA GLU A 414 65.35 -42.55 -27.22
C GLU A 414 64.01 -42.09 -26.65
N CYS A 415 63.86 -40.79 -26.46
CA CYS A 415 62.61 -40.20 -26.00
C CYS A 415 61.68 -40.00 -27.19
N GLU A 416 60.36 -40.15 -27.00
CA GLU A 416 59.32 -39.79 -27.96
C GLU A 416 58.27 -38.95 -27.22
N CYS A 417 57.64 -37.98 -27.89
CA CYS A 417 56.58 -37.19 -27.28
C CYS A 417 55.34 -38.05 -27.04
N ARG A 418 54.64 -37.81 -25.92
CA ARG A 418 53.34 -38.44 -25.65
C ARG A 418 52.32 -37.99 -26.70
N SER A 419 51.30 -38.82 -26.92
CA SER A 419 50.18 -38.45 -27.80
C SER A 419 49.55 -37.12 -27.35
N GLY A 420 49.23 -36.24 -28.31
CA GLY A 420 48.78 -34.87 -28.04
C GLY A 420 49.90 -33.83 -27.91
N PHE A 421 51.18 -34.24 -28.01
CA PHE A 421 52.32 -33.34 -27.96
C PHE A 421 53.25 -33.50 -29.17
N ALA A 422 53.80 -32.41 -29.68
CA ALA A 422 54.72 -32.37 -30.81
C ALA A 422 56.13 -31.95 -30.38
N SER A 423 57.16 -32.51 -31.03
CA SER A 423 58.55 -32.13 -30.76
C SER A 423 58.86 -30.76 -31.37
N SER A 424 59.24 -29.82 -30.52
CA SER A 424 59.65 -28.49 -30.97
C SER A 424 61.12 -28.56 -31.39
N HIS A 425 61.39 -28.32 -32.67
CA HIS A 425 62.73 -28.31 -33.30
C HIS A 425 63.44 -29.66 -33.45
N GLY A 426 62.71 -30.78 -33.50
CA GLY A 426 63.25 -32.10 -33.87
C GLY A 426 64.04 -32.82 -32.77
N ASP A 427 64.04 -32.27 -31.54
CA ASP A 427 64.60 -32.89 -30.35
C ASP A 427 63.46 -33.42 -29.47
N SER A 428 63.36 -34.73 -29.31
CA SER A 428 62.24 -35.40 -28.59
C SER A 428 62.32 -35.28 -27.07
N THR A 429 63.17 -34.38 -26.59
CA THR A 429 63.32 -33.99 -25.19
C THR A 429 62.43 -32.79 -24.84
N TYR A 430 61.86 -32.10 -25.83
CA TYR A 430 60.98 -30.95 -25.65
C TYR A 430 59.69 -31.13 -26.46
N CYS A 431 58.61 -31.43 -25.75
CA CYS A 431 57.30 -31.72 -26.31
C CYS A 431 56.34 -30.58 -25.94
N GLU A 432 55.88 -29.85 -26.95
CA GLU A 432 54.87 -28.81 -26.80
C GLU A 432 53.50 -29.40 -27.07
N ASP A 433 52.50 -28.88 -26.38
CA ASP A 433 51.10 -29.27 -26.54
C ASP A 433 50.62 -28.92 -27.96
N ILE A 434 49.89 -29.85 -28.58
CA ILE A 434 49.28 -29.59 -29.89
C ILE A 434 47.96 -28.89 -29.64
N ASP A 435 47.87 -27.61 -29.98
CA ASP A 435 46.60 -26.88 -29.91
C ASP A 435 45.66 -27.33 -31.04
N GLU A 436 44.78 -28.30 -30.75
CA GLU A 436 43.83 -28.82 -31.74
C GLU A 436 42.81 -27.76 -32.17
N CYS A 437 42.53 -26.77 -31.31
CA CYS A 437 41.60 -25.67 -31.59
C CYS A 437 42.19 -24.65 -32.56
N ALA A 438 43.49 -24.34 -32.45
CA ALA A 438 44.19 -23.45 -33.38
C ALA A 438 44.51 -24.12 -34.72
N THR A 439 44.78 -25.43 -34.70
CA THR A 439 45.12 -26.20 -35.91
C THR A 439 43.89 -26.74 -36.66
N GLN A 440 42.69 -26.54 -36.13
CA GLN A 440 41.43 -27.12 -36.61
C GLN A 440 41.44 -28.65 -36.69
N MET A 441 42.31 -29.32 -35.93
CA MET A 441 42.43 -30.77 -35.86
C MET A 441 41.57 -31.36 -34.72
N HIS A 442 40.32 -30.89 -34.59
CA HIS A 442 39.38 -31.29 -33.54
C HIS A 442 38.08 -31.86 -34.12
N TYR A 443 37.40 -32.74 -33.38
CA TYR A 443 36.13 -33.35 -33.80
C TYR A 443 34.87 -32.64 -33.28
N CYS A 444 35.01 -31.42 -32.73
CA CYS A 444 33.90 -30.63 -32.22
C CYS A 444 32.84 -30.32 -33.30
N GLN A 445 31.59 -30.73 -33.07
CA GLN A 445 30.46 -30.50 -33.99
C GLN A 445 29.87 -29.09 -33.86
N SER A 446 28.90 -28.73 -34.71
CA SER A 446 28.16 -27.47 -34.62
C SER A 446 27.55 -27.26 -33.21
N ASN A 447 27.46 -26.01 -32.77
CA ASN A 447 26.97 -25.59 -31.44
C ASN A 447 27.90 -25.88 -30.25
N THR A 448 29.19 -26.12 -30.53
CA THR A 448 30.23 -26.30 -29.52
C THR A 448 31.39 -25.30 -29.71
N ALA A 449 32.08 -24.99 -28.61
CA ALA A 449 33.30 -24.20 -28.56
C ALA A 449 34.46 -25.11 -28.16
N CYS A 450 35.51 -25.16 -28.99
CA CYS A 450 36.71 -25.95 -28.73
C CYS A 450 37.55 -25.30 -27.61
N VAL A 451 38.00 -26.10 -26.65
CA VAL A 451 38.92 -25.71 -25.59
C VAL A 451 40.12 -26.65 -25.60
N ASN A 452 41.30 -26.09 -25.85
CA ASN A 452 42.57 -26.81 -25.84
C ASN A 452 42.98 -27.16 -24.40
N LEU A 453 43.47 -28.38 -24.17
CA LEU A 453 43.98 -28.86 -22.90
C LEU A 453 45.35 -29.51 -23.10
N PRO A 454 46.21 -29.55 -22.06
CA PRO A 454 47.51 -30.19 -22.20
C PRO A 454 47.36 -31.69 -22.55
N GLY A 455 47.68 -32.04 -23.80
CA GLY A 455 47.64 -33.38 -24.38
C GLY A 455 46.30 -33.81 -24.97
N SER A 456 45.28 -32.94 -25.04
CA SER A 456 43.95 -33.26 -25.58
C SER A 456 43.11 -32.00 -25.79
N HIS A 457 41.92 -32.12 -26.38
CA HIS A 457 40.93 -31.06 -26.44
C HIS A 457 39.58 -31.51 -25.88
N ARG A 458 38.74 -30.54 -25.51
CA ARG A 458 37.31 -30.80 -25.24
C ARG A 458 36.44 -29.79 -25.97
N CYS A 459 35.19 -30.20 -26.22
CA CYS A 459 34.19 -29.35 -26.86
C CYS A 459 33.15 -28.96 -25.80
N ASP A 460 33.06 -27.68 -25.48
CA ASP A 460 32.09 -27.14 -24.51
C ASP A 460 30.86 -26.60 -25.26
N CYS A 461 29.64 -26.85 -24.75
CA CYS A 461 28.43 -26.39 -25.42
C CYS A 461 28.30 -24.87 -25.36
N LEU A 462 27.80 -24.25 -26.43
CA LEU A 462 27.41 -22.84 -26.38
C LEU A 462 26.23 -22.62 -25.41
N PRO A 463 26.09 -21.41 -24.82
CA PRO A 463 24.97 -21.09 -23.94
C PRO A 463 23.61 -21.37 -24.61
N GLY A 464 22.74 -22.13 -23.93
CA GLY A 464 21.42 -22.55 -24.47
C GLY A 464 21.38 -23.95 -25.08
N PHE A 465 22.53 -24.63 -25.20
CA PHE A 465 22.63 -26.00 -25.72
C PHE A 465 23.07 -26.98 -24.63
N ILE A 466 22.52 -28.19 -24.64
CA ILE A 466 22.86 -29.28 -23.73
C ILE A 466 23.71 -30.34 -24.43
N ARG A 467 24.65 -30.92 -23.68
CA ARG A 467 25.55 -31.96 -24.17
C ARG A 467 24.76 -33.24 -24.46
N VAL A 468 24.85 -33.73 -25.69
CA VAL A 468 24.32 -35.05 -26.08
C VAL A 468 25.44 -36.08 -26.01
N ASP A 469 26.61 -35.75 -26.57
CA ASP A 469 27.82 -36.59 -26.56
C ASP A 469 29.06 -35.73 -26.24
N GLU A 470 30.25 -36.34 -26.11
CA GLU A 470 31.51 -35.62 -25.84
C GLU A 470 31.81 -34.52 -26.88
N TYR A 471 31.25 -34.63 -28.08
CA TYR A 471 31.51 -33.73 -29.22
C TYR A 471 30.28 -32.98 -29.76
N SER A 472 29.08 -33.19 -29.20
CA SER A 472 27.81 -32.69 -29.76
C SER A 472 26.85 -32.12 -28.72
N CYS A 473 26.15 -31.04 -29.09
CA CYS A 473 25.15 -30.40 -28.23
C CYS A 473 23.86 -30.09 -29.01
N THR A 474 22.69 -30.30 -28.39
CA THR A 474 21.36 -29.99 -28.94
C THR A 474 20.66 -28.90 -28.13
N GLU A 475 19.64 -28.28 -28.72
CA GLU A 475 18.80 -27.29 -28.02
C GLU A 475 18.19 -27.90 -26.74
N ARG A 476 18.17 -27.12 -25.67
CA ARG A 476 17.54 -27.50 -24.42
C ARG A 476 16.04 -27.22 -24.52
N ASP A 477 15.20 -28.22 -24.26
CA ASP A 477 13.77 -27.97 -24.04
C ASP A 477 13.56 -27.71 -22.55
N GLU A 478 13.57 -26.43 -22.16
CA GLU A 478 13.40 -26.05 -20.76
C GLU A 478 11.99 -26.36 -20.22
N CYS A 479 11.00 -26.48 -21.10
CA CYS A 479 9.62 -26.82 -20.73
C CYS A 479 9.47 -28.32 -20.40
N ALA A 480 10.09 -29.21 -21.17
CA ALA A 480 10.05 -30.66 -20.91
C ALA A 480 10.90 -31.08 -19.70
N ALA A 481 11.97 -30.32 -19.40
CA ALA A 481 12.88 -30.58 -18.29
C ALA A 481 12.37 -30.08 -16.92
N GLY A 482 11.22 -29.38 -16.86
CA GLY A 482 10.66 -28.83 -15.62
C GLY A 482 11.51 -27.75 -14.96
N GLN A 483 12.41 -27.11 -15.72
CA GLN A 483 13.29 -26.02 -15.25
C GLN A 483 12.92 -24.67 -15.88
N SER A 484 11.73 -24.56 -16.47
CA SER A 484 11.19 -23.31 -16.98
C SER A 484 10.95 -22.32 -15.85
N SER A 485 11.31 -21.05 -16.05
CA SER A 485 11.04 -19.97 -15.07
C SER A 485 9.59 -19.45 -15.14
N CYS A 486 8.67 -20.26 -15.68
CA CYS A 486 7.26 -19.92 -15.82
C CYS A 486 6.51 -20.10 -14.50
N ASP A 487 5.47 -19.30 -14.30
CA ASP A 487 4.52 -19.45 -13.19
C ASP A 487 3.73 -20.76 -13.34
N ASP A 488 3.27 -21.36 -12.23
CA ASP A 488 2.39 -22.54 -12.24
C ASP A 488 1.09 -22.29 -13.03
N ASN A 489 0.64 -21.04 -13.08
CA ASN A 489 -0.51 -20.59 -13.85
C ASN A 489 -0.17 -20.12 -15.26
N ALA A 490 1.00 -20.47 -15.79
CA ALA A 490 1.43 -20.19 -17.15
C ALA A 490 1.57 -21.46 -18.01
N ILE A 491 1.63 -21.25 -19.31
CA ILE A 491 1.89 -22.22 -20.38
C ILE A 491 3.29 -21.92 -20.91
N CYS A 492 4.19 -22.90 -20.80
CA CYS A 492 5.55 -22.84 -21.34
C CYS A 492 5.55 -23.33 -22.79
N THR A 493 6.13 -22.54 -23.69
CA THR A 493 6.34 -22.91 -25.11
C THR A 493 7.82 -22.81 -25.45
N ASN A 494 8.39 -23.90 -25.97
CA ASN A 494 9.81 -23.93 -26.32
C ASN A 494 10.08 -23.19 -27.64
N THR A 495 11.19 -22.46 -27.73
CA THR A 495 11.59 -21.64 -28.88
C THR A 495 13.09 -21.79 -29.18
N ILE A 496 13.50 -21.46 -30.40
CA ILE A 496 14.91 -21.57 -30.88
C ILE A 496 15.90 -20.70 -30.06
N ARG A 497 15.40 -19.78 -29.22
CA ARG A 497 16.20 -18.90 -28.34
C ARG A 497 15.89 -19.08 -26.84
N GLY A 498 15.30 -20.20 -26.44
CA GLY A 498 14.91 -20.52 -25.06
C GLY A 498 13.42 -20.81 -24.95
N HIS A 499 12.74 -20.37 -23.89
CA HIS A 499 11.30 -20.64 -23.69
C HIS A 499 10.49 -19.35 -23.53
N LEU A 500 9.22 -19.40 -23.94
CA LEU A 500 8.23 -18.34 -23.80
C LEU A 500 7.12 -18.79 -22.86
N CYS A 501 6.90 -18.05 -21.78
CA CYS A 501 5.81 -18.27 -20.82
C CYS A 501 4.62 -17.38 -21.16
N THR A 502 3.42 -17.94 -21.21
CA THR A 502 2.16 -17.19 -21.41
C THR A 502 1.15 -17.56 -20.34
N CYS A 503 0.51 -16.60 -19.67
CA CYS A 503 -0.46 -16.93 -18.61
C CYS A 503 -1.65 -17.73 -19.18
N LYS A 504 -2.16 -18.68 -18.40
CA LYS A 504 -3.36 -19.46 -18.75
C LYS A 504 -4.58 -18.53 -18.88
N PRO A 505 -5.62 -18.93 -19.64
CA PRO A 505 -6.87 -18.15 -19.74
C PRO A 505 -7.44 -17.83 -18.36
N GLY A 506 -7.84 -16.57 -18.15
CA GLY A 506 -8.31 -16.09 -16.84
C GLY A 506 -7.20 -15.66 -15.88
N TYR A 507 -5.94 -15.69 -16.31
CA TYR A 507 -4.80 -15.13 -15.57
C TYR A 507 -4.12 -14.04 -16.40
N VAL A 508 -3.58 -13.03 -15.73
CA VAL A 508 -2.88 -11.89 -16.35
C VAL A 508 -1.49 -11.74 -15.75
N GLY A 509 -0.52 -11.33 -16.56
CA GLY A 509 0.86 -11.21 -16.14
C GLY A 509 1.85 -11.33 -17.29
N ASN A 510 3.11 -11.55 -16.95
CA ASN A 510 4.22 -11.67 -17.91
C ASN A 510 4.62 -13.14 -18.18
N GLY A 511 3.85 -14.11 -17.69
CA GLY A 511 4.12 -15.54 -17.85
C GLY A 511 5.06 -16.14 -16.79
N THR A 512 5.98 -15.36 -16.22
CA THR A 512 6.80 -15.78 -15.06
C THR A 512 6.11 -15.47 -13.74
N THR A 513 5.18 -14.52 -13.74
CA THR A 513 4.30 -14.19 -12.63
C THR A 513 2.90 -13.99 -13.19
N CYS A 514 1.97 -14.85 -12.83
CA CYS A 514 0.60 -14.84 -13.32
C CYS A 514 -0.36 -14.72 -12.13
N ARG A 515 -1.20 -13.67 -12.14
CA ARG A 515 -2.26 -13.47 -11.14
C ARG A 515 -3.62 -13.76 -11.75
N ALA A 516 -4.54 -14.29 -10.96
CA ALA A 516 -5.91 -14.51 -11.40
C ALA A 516 -6.56 -13.17 -11.78
N PHE A 517 -7.37 -13.21 -12.83
CA PHE A 517 -8.14 -12.07 -13.32
C PHE A 517 -9.62 -12.30 -13.00
N CYS A 518 -10.22 -11.29 -12.38
CA CYS A 518 -11.64 -11.23 -12.11
C CYS A 518 -12.20 -10.06 -12.94
N GLU A 519 -13.13 -10.35 -13.85
CA GLU A 519 -13.65 -9.38 -14.85
C GLU A 519 -14.34 -8.19 -14.19
N ASP A 520 -15.17 -8.45 -13.17
CA ASP A 520 -15.87 -7.42 -12.38
C ASP A 520 -15.07 -6.95 -11.14
N GLY A 521 -13.89 -7.55 -10.91
CA GLY A 521 -13.04 -7.31 -9.74
C GLY A 521 -13.62 -7.83 -8.41
N CYS A 522 -12.79 -7.91 -7.38
CA CYS A 522 -13.22 -8.20 -6.01
C CYS A 522 -13.34 -6.90 -5.21
N ARG A 523 -14.47 -6.70 -4.53
CA ARG A 523 -14.78 -5.49 -3.75
C ARG A 523 -14.42 -5.68 -2.27
N ASN A 524 -14.48 -4.59 -1.50
CA ASN A 524 -14.34 -4.59 -0.04
C ASN A 524 -13.09 -5.33 0.48
N GLY A 525 -11.97 -5.27 -0.24
CA GLY A 525 -10.73 -5.95 0.14
C GLY A 525 -10.65 -7.44 -0.20
N GLY A 526 -11.63 -7.98 -0.94
CA GLY A 526 -11.60 -9.35 -1.44
C GLY A 526 -10.41 -9.61 -2.39
N THR A 527 -9.86 -10.81 -2.34
CA THR A 527 -8.72 -11.22 -3.17
C THR A 527 -9.16 -12.18 -4.26
N CYS A 528 -8.79 -11.89 -5.51
CA CYS A 528 -9.04 -12.78 -6.64
C CYS A 528 -8.03 -13.93 -6.60
N VAL A 529 -8.48 -15.12 -6.18
CA VAL A 529 -7.60 -16.31 -6.03
C VAL A 529 -7.64 -17.21 -7.26
N SER A 530 -8.72 -17.15 -8.02
CA SER A 530 -8.91 -17.91 -9.25
C SER A 530 -9.79 -17.10 -10.23
N PRO A 531 -9.81 -17.45 -11.53
CA PRO A 531 -10.53 -16.67 -12.53
C PRO A 531 -11.99 -16.47 -12.13
N ASN A 532 -12.41 -15.21 -12.01
CA ASN A 532 -13.76 -14.81 -11.57
C ASN A 532 -14.22 -15.40 -10.22
N SER A 533 -13.30 -15.68 -9.30
CA SER A 533 -13.61 -16.19 -7.96
C SER A 533 -12.84 -15.44 -6.88
N CYS A 534 -13.59 -14.67 -6.09
CA CYS A 534 -13.08 -13.86 -5.00
C CYS A 534 -13.16 -14.61 -3.67
N VAL A 535 -12.11 -14.50 -2.87
CA VAL A 535 -12.16 -14.82 -1.44
C VAL A 535 -12.42 -13.53 -0.68
N CYS A 536 -13.50 -13.53 0.08
CA CYS A 536 -13.97 -12.36 0.81
C CYS A 536 -13.35 -12.29 2.20
N PRO A 537 -13.07 -11.07 2.71
CA PRO A 537 -12.71 -10.87 4.10
C PRO A 537 -13.87 -11.26 5.03
N SER A 538 -13.56 -11.56 6.29
CA SER A 538 -14.56 -11.75 7.34
C SER A 538 -15.50 -10.53 7.39
N GLY A 539 -16.82 -10.77 7.43
CA GLY A 539 -17.84 -9.72 7.40
C GLY A 539 -18.40 -9.39 6.02
N PHE A 540 -17.83 -9.93 4.93
CA PHE A 540 -18.38 -9.78 3.58
C PHE A 540 -18.65 -11.12 2.90
N THR A 541 -19.68 -11.15 2.07
CA THR A 541 -20.11 -12.29 1.26
C THR A 541 -20.47 -11.85 -0.16
N GLY A 542 -20.84 -12.81 -1.01
CA GLY A 542 -21.15 -12.59 -2.42
C GLY A 542 -20.03 -13.01 -3.37
N ARG A 543 -20.31 -12.98 -4.68
CA ARG A 543 -19.37 -13.46 -5.72
C ARG A 543 -18.15 -12.55 -5.84
N HIS A 544 -18.35 -11.27 -5.58
CA HIS A 544 -17.35 -10.21 -5.66
C HIS A 544 -17.15 -9.53 -4.31
N CYS A 545 -17.57 -10.17 -3.20
CA CYS A 545 -17.49 -9.61 -1.85
C CYS A 545 -18.25 -8.28 -1.72
N GLU A 546 -19.34 -8.15 -2.48
CA GLU A 546 -20.16 -6.96 -2.59
C GLU A 546 -21.19 -6.81 -1.47
N THR A 547 -21.51 -7.91 -0.79
CA THR A 547 -22.59 -7.96 0.20
C THR A 547 -21.99 -7.98 1.59
N ASP A 548 -22.45 -7.06 2.42
CA ASP A 548 -22.17 -7.03 3.86
C ASP A 548 -22.92 -8.15 4.57
N ILE A 549 -22.29 -8.78 5.57
CA ILE A 549 -22.96 -9.77 6.42
C ILE A 549 -23.57 -9.01 7.58
N ASP A 550 -24.90 -9.06 7.72
CA ASP A 550 -25.57 -8.39 8.84
C ASP A 550 -25.56 -9.31 10.07
N GLU A 551 -24.54 -9.17 10.92
CA GLU A 551 -24.37 -10.08 12.06
C GLU A 551 -25.49 -9.94 13.10
N CYS A 552 -26.15 -8.78 13.14
CA CYS A 552 -27.28 -8.50 14.02
C CYS A 552 -28.57 -9.18 13.54
N ALA A 553 -28.86 -9.12 12.24
CA ALA A 553 -30.06 -9.73 11.66
C ALA A 553 -29.92 -11.24 11.49
N GLU A 554 -28.71 -11.74 11.22
CA GLU A 554 -28.43 -13.16 11.10
C GLU A 554 -28.30 -13.86 12.47
N GLY A 555 -28.28 -13.11 13.57
CA GLY A 555 -28.16 -13.65 14.93
C GLY A 555 -26.81 -14.32 15.18
N LEU A 556 -25.77 -13.89 14.44
CA LEU A 556 -24.40 -14.39 14.61
C LEU A 556 -23.75 -13.83 15.88
N ILE A 557 -24.23 -12.68 16.36
CA ILE A 557 -23.81 -12.07 17.62
C ILE A 557 -24.99 -11.75 18.53
N GLU A 558 -24.83 -12.06 19.81
CA GLU A 558 -25.71 -11.58 20.89
C GLU A 558 -24.91 -10.61 21.76
N CYS A 559 -25.27 -9.32 21.69
CA CYS A 559 -24.67 -8.29 22.53
C CYS A 559 -25.13 -8.42 23.99
N HIS A 560 -24.30 -7.96 24.92
CA HIS A 560 -24.54 -7.96 26.36
C HIS A 560 -25.77 -7.11 26.71
N ASN A 561 -26.48 -7.43 27.80
CA ASN A 561 -27.80 -6.90 28.16
C ASN A 561 -27.95 -5.36 28.11
N HIS A 562 -26.89 -4.61 28.43
CA HIS A 562 -26.89 -3.13 28.47
C HIS A 562 -26.43 -2.49 27.15
N SER A 563 -26.30 -3.29 26.10
CA SER A 563 -25.90 -2.86 24.77
C SER A 563 -26.89 -3.38 23.72
N HIS A 564 -26.78 -2.87 22.50
CA HIS A 564 -27.56 -3.32 21.36
C HIS A 564 -26.66 -3.45 20.14
N CYS A 565 -26.97 -4.43 19.29
CA CYS A 565 -26.17 -4.70 18.10
C CYS A 565 -26.47 -3.68 17.01
N VAL A 566 -25.42 -3.12 16.42
CA VAL A 566 -25.47 -2.23 15.27
C VAL A 566 -24.62 -2.82 14.16
N ASN A 567 -25.27 -3.14 13.03
CA ASN A 567 -24.58 -3.64 11.85
C ASN A 567 -23.81 -2.52 11.14
N LEU A 568 -22.58 -2.80 10.71
CA LEU A 568 -21.72 -1.89 9.97
C LEU A 568 -21.09 -2.62 8.77
N PRO A 569 -20.72 -1.91 7.70
CA PRO A 569 -20.11 -2.58 6.54
C PRO A 569 -18.80 -3.29 6.89
N GLY A 570 -18.83 -4.63 6.91
CA GLY A 570 -17.74 -5.54 7.17
C GLY A 570 -17.57 -5.97 8.63
N TRP A 571 -18.43 -5.52 9.55
CA TRP A 571 -18.32 -5.80 10.98
C TRP A 571 -19.56 -5.32 11.76
N TYR A 572 -19.66 -5.69 13.02
CA TYR A 572 -20.69 -5.18 13.93
C TYR A 572 -20.08 -4.45 15.12
N HIS A 573 -20.90 -3.65 15.80
CA HIS A 573 -20.57 -3.09 17.10
C HIS A 573 -21.75 -3.18 18.07
N CYS A 574 -21.46 -3.52 19.33
CA CYS A 574 -22.44 -3.50 20.42
C CYS A 574 -22.40 -2.14 21.12
N GLU A 575 -23.32 -1.26 20.74
CA GLU A 575 -23.41 0.10 21.29
C GLU A 575 -24.18 0.09 22.63
N CYS A 576 -23.65 0.78 23.63
CA CYS A 576 -24.31 0.94 24.92
C CYS A 576 -25.68 1.60 24.75
N ARG A 577 -26.67 1.12 25.49
CA ARG A 577 -28.00 1.74 25.52
C ARG A 577 -27.92 3.10 26.20
N ASP A 578 -28.92 3.94 25.95
CA ASP A 578 -29.05 5.24 26.62
C ASP A 578 -28.94 5.08 28.15
N GLY A 579 -28.14 5.94 28.80
CA GLY A 579 -27.82 5.86 30.24
C GLY A 579 -26.59 5.01 30.59
N TYR A 580 -25.94 4.38 29.60
CA TYR A 580 -24.71 3.62 29.80
C TYR A 580 -23.55 4.20 28.98
N HIS A 581 -22.34 4.15 29.54
CA HIS A 581 -21.09 4.53 28.88
C HIS A 581 -20.07 3.40 28.97
N ASP A 582 -19.12 3.37 28.06
CA ASP A 582 -18.02 2.42 28.15
C ASP A 582 -17.11 2.78 29.34
N ASN A 583 -16.78 1.81 30.19
CA ASN A 583 -15.87 1.98 31.33
C ASN A 583 -14.38 2.15 30.91
N GLY A 584 -14.12 2.45 29.64
CA GLY A 584 -12.79 2.69 29.08
C GLY A 584 -12.01 1.44 28.69
N SER A 585 -12.63 0.26 28.79
CA SER A 585 -12.01 -1.04 28.49
C SER A 585 -12.54 -1.71 27.22
N TYR A 586 -13.48 -1.08 26.50
CA TYR A 586 -14.10 -1.53 25.25
C TYR A 586 -14.07 -3.04 25.00
N LEU A 587 -15.19 -3.69 25.31
CA LEU A 587 -15.39 -5.11 25.02
C LEU A 587 -16.31 -5.26 23.80
N LEU A 588 -15.93 -6.15 22.88
CA LEU A 588 -16.61 -6.35 21.60
C LEU A 588 -18.05 -6.90 21.76
N ASP A 589 -18.35 -7.52 22.91
CA ASP A 589 -19.68 -8.01 23.27
C ASP A 589 -20.56 -6.94 23.94
N GLY A 590 -20.05 -5.73 24.18
CA GLY A 590 -20.77 -4.68 24.92
C GLY A 590 -20.79 -4.89 26.44
N GLY A 591 -19.95 -5.79 26.98
CA GLY A 591 -19.82 -6.01 28.43
C GLY A 591 -19.16 -4.85 29.19
N SER A 592 -18.57 -3.89 28.48
CA SER A 592 -17.93 -2.69 29.03
C SER A 592 -18.91 -1.56 29.36
N CYS A 593 -20.19 -1.69 28.98
CA CYS A 593 -21.21 -0.70 29.28
C CYS A 593 -21.52 -0.63 30.78
N ALA A 594 -21.07 0.45 31.40
CA ALA A 594 -21.33 0.82 32.79
C ALA A 594 -22.37 1.94 32.84
N ASP A 595 -23.23 1.87 33.85
CA ASP A 595 -24.22 2.91 34.14
C ASP A 595 -23.53 4.27 34.29
N VAL A 596 -24.07 5.29 33.62
CA VAL A 596 -23.61 6.67 33.79
C VAL A 596 -24.20 7.18 35.08
N ASP A 597 -23.39 7.68 36.01
CA ASP A 597 -23.91 8.43 37.14
C ASP A 597 -24.21 9.87 36.69
N GLU A 598 -25.38 10.09 36.10
CA GLU A 598 -25.78 11.41 35.62
C GLU A 598 -25.91 12.44 36.75
N CYS A 599 -26.06 11.98 38.01
CA CYS A 599 -26.13 12.84 39.19
C CYS A 599 -24.76 13.46 39.50
N SER A 600 -23.68 12.68 39.36
CA SER A 600 -22.31 13.17 39.51
C SER A 600 -21.89 14.13 38.39
N LEU A 601 -22.41 13.93 37.17
CA LEU A 601 -22.06 14.74 36.00
C LEU A 601 -22.90 16.02 35.84
N GLN A 602 -23.94 16.22 36.68
CA GLN A 602 -24.93 17.32 36.54
C GLN A 602 -25.61 17.38 35.17
N THR A 603 -25.47 16.34 34.36
CA THR A 603 -26.16 16.16 33.07
C THR A 603 -27.50 15.46 33.25
N HIS A 604 -27.79 15.00 34.47
CA HIS A 604 -29.11 14.52 34.84
C HIS A 604 -30.18 15.59 34.54
N THR A 605 -31.34 15.13 34.08
CA THR A 605 -32.55 15.95 34.04
C THR A 605 -33.25 16.01 35.40
N CYS A 606 -32.61 15.57 36.49
CA CYS A 606 -33.12 15.80 37.83
C CYS A 606 -33.09 17.30 38.07
N TRP A 607 -34.27 17.90 38.06
CA TRP A 607 -34.49 19.30 38.36
C TRP A 607 -33.95 19.62 39.76
N ASN A 608 -33.33 20.79 39.91
CA ASN A 608 -33.04 21.35 41.23
C ASN A 608 -34.38 21.50 41.99
N ASP A 609 -34.63 20.68 43.01
CA ASP A 609 -35.81 20.71 43.88
C ASP A 609 -35.82 22.02 44.71
N SER A 610 -36.12 23.14 44.07
CA SER A 610 -36.57 24.35 44.78
C SER A 610 -37.39 25.34 43.94
N VAL A 611 -37.67 25.08 42.67
CA VAL A 611 -38.54 25.96 41.86
C VAL A 611 -39.41 25.13 40.92
N GLY A 612 -40.61 24.73 41.37
CA GLY A 612 -41.62 24.15 40.47
C GLY A 612 -42.57 23.09 41.03
N ASP A 613 -42.43 22.65 42.29
CA ASP A 613 -43.22 21.52 42.79
C ASP A 613 -44.69 21.87 43.03
N CYS A 614 -45.56 20.89 42.75
CA CYS A 614 -47.00 21.02 42.92
C CYS A 614 -47.44 20.34 44.23
N PRO A 615 -47.82 21.10 45.28
CA PRO A 615 -48.39 20.51 46.49
C PRO A 615 -49.83 20.03 46.24
N HIS A 616 -50.10 18.73 46.39
CA HIS A 616 -51.46 18.18 46.26
C HIS A 616 -51.72 17.03 47.25
N GLU A 617 -52.80 17.16 48.03
CA GLU A 617 -53.32 16.25 49.09
C GLU A 617 -52.28 15.31 49.75
N GLY A 618 -51.45 15.87 50.61
CA GLY A 618 -50.58 15.11 51.51
C GLY A 618 -49.24 14.66 50.90
N GLY A 619 -48.97 14.99 49.64
CA GLY A 619 -47.69 14.77 48.96
C GLY A 619 -47.24 15.99 48.16
N VAL A 620 -45.92 16.11 47.97
CA VAL A 620 -45.29 17.07 47.05
C VAL A 620 -44.84 16.27 45.84
N TRP A 621 -45.39 16.59 44.67
CA TRP A 621 -45.08 15.92 43.41
C TRP A 621 -44.14 16.80 42.59
N ARG A 622 -43.05 16.21 42.10
CA ARG A 622 -42.00 16.94 41.37
C ARG A 622 -42.47 17.35 39.98
N ASN A 623 -41.89 18.43 39.47
CA ASN A 623 -42.15 18.90 38.11
C ASN A 623 -41.83 17.79 37.07
N GLY A 624 -42.84 17.25 36.39
CA GLY A 624 -42.77 16.12 35.45
C GLY A 624 -43.25 14.77 35.97
N GLU A 625 -43.64 14.67 37.25
CA GLU A 625 -44.08 13.42 37.88
C GLU A 625 -45.59 13.18 37.66
N ASP A 626 -45.95 11.95 37.25
CA ASP A 626 -47.32 11.52 36.99
C ASP A 626 -47.86 10.68 38.17
N TRP A 627 -49.08 10.95 38.64
CA TRP A 627 -49.76 10.17 39.69
C TRP A 627 -51.24 9.97 39.42
N LYS A 628 -51.82 8.92 40.01
CA LYS A 628 -53.27 8.70 40.03
C LYS A 628 -53.85 9.30 41.31
N PRO A 629 -54.67 10.35 41.25
CA PRO A 629 -55.22 10.97 42.45
C PRO A 629 -56.24 10.04 43.12
N SER A 630 -56.27 10.04 44.45
CA SER A 630 -57.16 9.21 45.27
C SER A 630 -58.66 9.52 45.07
N TYR A 631 -58.99 10.72 44.56
CA TYR A 631 -60.38 11.14 44.30
C TYR A 631 -60.88 10.75 42.89
N ASP A 632 -59.99 10.54 41.92
CA ASP A 632 -60.32 10.09 40.56
C ASP A 632 -59.26 9.07 40.09
N PRO A 633 -59.46 7.77 40.39
CA PRO A 633 -58.49 6.73 40.03
C PRO A 633 -58.35 6.53 38.52
N CYS A 634 -59.20 7.16 37.72
CA CYS A 634 -59.23 7.09 36.27
C CYS A 634 -58.51 8.26 35.59
N ALA A 635 -58.03 9.23 36.37
CA ALA A 635 -57.19 10.32 35.90
C ALA A 635 -55.71 10.03 36.20
N VAL A 636 -54.84 10.51 35.32
CA VAL A 636 -53.40 10.61 35.53
C VAL A 636 -53.05 12.08 35.54
N CYS A 637 -52.54 12.55 36.66
CA CYS A 637 -52.14 13.93 36.90
C CYS A 637 -50.63 14.06 36.78
N SER A 638 -50.19 15.05 36.01
CA SER A 638 -48.78 15.42 35.83
C SER A 638 -48.54 16.79 36.47
N CYS A 639 -47.46 16.97 37.23
CA CYS A 639 -47.06 18.31 37.69
C CYS A 639 -46.26 19.01 36.60
N LYS A 640 -46.64 20.23 36.21
CA LYS A 640 -45.85 21.06 35.29
C LYS A 640 -45.79 22.51 35.79
N ASP A 641 -44.59 23.00 36.10
CA ASP A 641 -44.30 24.38 36.53
C ASP A 641 -45.24 24.91 37.63
N SER A 642 -45.30 24.21 38.77
CA SER A 642 -46.15 24.52 39.93
C SER A 642 -47.67 24.42 39.70
N GLN A 643 -48.12 23.84 38.58
CA GLN A 643 -49.52 23.58 38.28
C GLN A 643 -49.78 22.09 38.00
N THR A 644 -50.88 21.57 38.54
CA THR A 644 -51.30 20.18 38.34
C THR A 644 -52.15 20.07 37.08
N PHE A 645 -51.74 19.22 36.15
CA PHE A 645 -52.45 18.94 34.91
C PHE A 645 -52.93 17.50 34.90
N CYS A 646 -54.24 17.29 35.04
CA CYS A 646 -54.83 15.96 35.02
C CYS A 646 -55.46 15.65 33.67
N ARG A 647 -55.17 14.46 33.13
CA ARG A 647 -55.79 13.91 31.93
C ARG A 647 -56.27 12.50 32.19
N ARG A 648 -57.29 12.03 31.48
CA ARG A 648 -57.66 10.61 31.49
C ARG A 648 -56.90 9.88 30.40
N GLU A 649 -56.39 8.69 30.70
CA GLU A 649 -55.77 7.83 29.69
C GLU A 649 -56.83 7.33 28.71
N PRO A 650 -56.53 7.26 27.40
CA PRO A 650 -57.42 6.69 26.42
C PRO A 650 -57.54 5.17 26.60
N CYS A 651 -58.77 4.66 26.71
CA CYS A 651 -59.05 3.26 26.95
C CYS A 651 -58.65 2.35 25.78
N ASP A 652 -57.86 1.31 26.05
CA ASP A 652 -57.54 0.25 25.08
C ASP A 652 -58.34 -1.03 25.36
N CYS A 653 -59.47 -1.20 24.67
CA CYS A 653 -60.35 -2.34 24.86
C CYS A 653 -59.79 -3.68 24.30
N GLY A 654 -58.57 -3.69 23.76
CA GLY A 654 -57.84 -4.89 23.38
C GLY A 654 -57.08 -5.55 24.53
N ASP A 655 -56.79 -4.82 25.62
CA ASP A 655 -56.07 -5.34 26.77
C ASP A 655 -57.03 -6.00 27.79
N PRO A 656 -56.84 -7.30 28.11
CA PRO A 656 -57.66 -7.98 29.12
C PRO A 656 -57.45 -7.51 30.57
N ARG A 657 -56.52 -6.59 30.83
CA ARG A 657 -56.24 -6.03 32.18
C ARG A 657 -56.80 -4.62 32.41
N GLU A 658 -57.54 -4.07 31.46
CA GLU A 658 -58.11 -2.73 31.55
C GLU A 658 -59.19 -2.63 32.64
N ASP A 659 -59.15 -1.58 33.47
CA ASP A 659 -60.12 -1.38 34.55
C ASP A 659 -61.46 -0.89 33.98
N LEU A 660 -62.43 -1.81 33.88
CA LEU A 660 -63.81 -1.57 33.40
C LEU A 660 -64.54 -0.45 34.16
N SER A 661 -64.09 -0.10 35.36
CA SER A 661 -64.61 1.01 36.17
C SER A 661 -64.21 2.37 35.62
N CYS A 662 -63.01 2.45 35.03
CA CYS A 662 -62.45 3.65 34.41
C CYS A 662 -62.70 3.70 32.90
N CYS A 663 -62.83 2.53 32.27
CA CYS A 663 -63.08 2.36 30.84
C CYS A 663 -64.37 1.57 30.58
N PRO A 664 -65.55 2.12 30.95
CA PRO A 664 -66.81 1.42 30.80
C PRO A 664 -67.24 1.25 29.33
N SER A 665 -66.58 1.93 28.38
CA SER A 665 -66.72 1.72 26.93
C SER A 665 -66.21 0.36 26.46
N CYS A 666 -65.33 -0.29 27.24
CA CYS A 666 -64.83 -1.63 26.98
C CYS A 666 -65.74 -2.73 27.57
N ASP A 667 -66.78 -2.36 28.32
CA ASP A 667 -67.74 -3.30 28.90
C ASP A 667 -68.74 -3.79 27.84
N GLN A 668 -68.58 -5.03 27.40
CA GLN A 668 -69.43 -5.66 26.38
C GLN A 668 -70.74 -6.27 26.95
N ARG A 669 -71.06 -6.07 28.23
CA ARG A 669 -72.28 -6.61 28.83
C ARG A 669 -73.54 -5.92 28.27
N PRO A 670 -74.66 -6.65 28.05
CA PRO A 670 -75.89 -6.07 27.52
C PRO A 670 -76.59 -5.07 28.46
N SER A 671 -76.18 -4.99 29.74
CA SER A 671 -76.62 -3.98 30.71
C SER A 671 -76.05 -2.58 30.45
N SER A 672 -75.05 -2.45 29.57
CA SER A 672 -74.24 -1.25 29.37
C SER A 672 -74.64 -0.50 28.09
N GLN A 673 -75.85 -0.76 27.57
CA GLN A 673 -76.40 -0.14 26.36
C GLN A 673 -77.32 1.04 26.70
N CYS A 674 -77.26 2.13 25.93
CA CYS A 674 -78.06 3.32 26.14
C CYS A 674 -78.97 3.62 24.94
N LEU A 675 -80.07 4.33 25.17
CA LEU A 675 -80.93 4.86 24.11
C LEU A 675 -80.47 6.26 23.71
N ASP A 676 -80.60 6.57 22.43
CA ASP A 676 -80.39 7.92 21.91
C ASP A 676 -81.45 8.91 22.42
N GLN A 677 -81.24 10.20 22.18
CA GLN A 677 -82.10 11.29 22.66
C GLN A 677 -83.49 11.27 21.99
N SER A 678 -83.65 10.50 20.91
CA SER A 678 -84.94 10.23 20.29
C SER A 678 -85.69 9.04 20.91
N GLY A 679 -85.01 8.25 21.76
CA GLY A 679 -85.54 7.09 22.47
C GLY A 679 -85.82 5.89 21.57
N ARG A 680 -85.18 5.79 20.40
CA ARG A 680 -85.50 4.77 19.37
C ARG A 680 -84.32 3.90 18.96
N LEU A 681 -83.11 4.43 19.06
CA LEU A 681 -81.89 3.73 18.65
C LEU A 681 -81.07 3.38 19.88
N LEU A 682 -80.60 2.13 19.91
CA LEU A 682 -79.90 1.55 21.05
C LEU A 682 -78.41 1.47 20.70
N TYR A 683 -77.59 2.19 21.47
CA TYR A 683 -76.16 2.33 21.27
C TYR A 683 -75.39 1.52 22.33
N ARG A 684 -74.25 0.95 21.93
CA ARG A 684 -73.35 0.22 22.84
C ARG A 684 -72.60 1.22 23.72
N SER A 685 -72.23 0.80 24.93
CA SER A 685 -71.33 1.55 25.82
C SER A 685 -70.13 2.07 25.03
N GLY A 686 -69.85 3.36 25.06
CA GLY A 686 -68.73 3.93 24.30
C GLY A 686 -69.04 4.36 22.85
N ALA A 687 -70.25 4.13 22.32
CA ALA A 687 -70.58 4.58 20.97
C ALA A 687 -70.93 6.08 20.95
N SER A 688 -70.48 6.81 19.91
CA SER A 688 -70.82 8.22 19.70
C SER A 688 -71.74 8.43 18.50
N TRP A 689 -72.60 9.44 18.56
CA TRP A 689 -73.48 9.87 17.47
C TRP A 689 -73.71 11.39 17.52
N LEU A 690 -74.28 11.95 16.47
CA LEU A 690 -74.55 13.38 16.32
C LEU A 690 -76.05 13.66 16.46
N TYR A 691 -76.42 14.58 17.34
CA TYR A 691 -77.80 15.01 17.55
C TYR A 691 -77.85 16.52 17.81
N ASN A 692 -78.58 17.27 16.97
CA ASN A 692 -78.72 18.74 17.08
C ASN A 692 -77.38 19.49 17.28
N CYS A 693 -76.37 19.18 16.46
CA CYS A 693 -75.02 19.77 16.56
C CYS A 693 -74.31 19.56 17.89
N HIS A 694 -74.75 18.55 18.63
CA HIS A 694 -74.04 18.04 19.77
C HIS A 694 -73.53 16.64 19.45
N GLN A 695 -72.29 16.36 19.82
CA GLN A 695 -71.73 15.02 19.78
C GLN A 695 -72.14 14.32 21.09
N CYS A 696 -72.97 13.30 20.97
CA CYS A 696 -73.47 12.52 22.08
C CYS A 696 -72.66 11.23 22.19
N HIS A 697 -72.48 10.75 23.42
CA HIS A 697 -71.76 9.51 23.68
C HIS A 697 -72.56 8.63 24.64
N CYS A 698 -72.53 7.33 24.41
CA CYS A 698 -73.24 6.37 25.23
C CYS A 698 -72.55 6.23 26.58
N MET A 699 -72.93 7.10 27.52
CA MET A 699 -72.71 7.14 28.98
C MET A 699 -72.62 8.57 29.52
N VAL A 700 -72.47 9.58 28.66
CA VAL A 700 -72.29 10.98 29.09
C VAL A 700 -73.08 11.93 28.19
N GLU A 701 -73.76 12.91 28.81
CA GLU A 701 -74.63 13.87 28.13
C GLU A 701 -73.95 14.56 26.94
N CYS A 702 -74.75 15.01 25.97
CA CYS A 702 -74.24 15.53 24.70
C CYS A 702 -73.48 16.86 24.86
N TRP A 703 -72.39 17.01 24.12
CA TRP A 703 -71.55 18.21 24.12
C TRP A 703 -71.68 18.97 22.81
N PRO A 704 -71.51 20.30 22.80
CA PRO A 704 -71.41 21.07 21.57
C PRO A 704 -70.26 20.55 20.69
N LEU A 705 -70.52 20.35 19.40
CA LEU A 705 -69.51 19.89 18.44
C LEU A 705 -68.36 20.90 18.33
N GLN A 706 -67.11 20.49 18.62
CA GLN A 706 -65.93 21.33 18.39
C GLN A 706 -65.53 21.32 16.92
N CYS A 707 -65.62 22.46 16.27
CA CYS A 707 -65.27 22.61 14.86
C CYS A 707 -63.79 22.96 14.66
N PRO A 708 -63.16 22.46 13.57
CA PRO A 708 -61.77 22.78 13.25
C PRO A 708 -61.58 24.28 13.00
N VAL A 709 -60.44 24.82 13.44
CA VAL A 709 -60.08 26.22 13.22
C VAL A 709 -59.71 26.40 11.75
N LEU A 710 -60.50 27.19 11.02
CA LEU A 710 -60.27 27.48 9.60
C LEU A 710 -59.39 28.72 9.42
N THR A 711 -58.43 28.64 8.50
CA THR A 711 -57.49 29.73 8.15
C THR A 711 -57.87 30.48 6.87
N CYS A 712 -59.12 30.35 6.40
CA CYS A 712 -59.58 30.99 5.18
C CYS A 712 -60.18 32.38 5.42
N GLU A 713 -60.16 33.20 4.37
CA GLU A 713 -60.62 34.60 4.42
C GLU A 713 -62.14 34.70 4.64
N TYR A 714 -62.92 33.76 4.09
CA TYR A 714 -64.38 33.74 4.16
C TYR A 714 -64.90 32.36 4.61
N ALA A 715 -65.81 32.35 5.59
CA ALA A 715 -66.42 31.12 6.13
C ALA A 715 -67.95 31.21 6.21
N ALA A 716 -68.63 30.09 5.97
CA ALA A 716 -70.09 29.95 6.06
C ALA A 716 -70.46 28.59 6.65
N VAL A 717 -71.61 28.51 7.35
CA VAL A 717 -72.21 27.26 7.82
C VAL A 717 -73.36 26.90 6.87
N ALA A 718 -73.38 25.68 6.33
CA ALA A 718 -74.48 25.23 5.48
C ALA A 718 -75.68 24.77 6.33
N GLU A 719 -76.91 24.88 5.82
CA GLU A 719 -78.10 24.38 6.53
C GLU A 719 -77.98 22.88 6.80
N GLY A 720 -78.13 22.48 8.07
CA GLY A 720 -77.98 21.09 8.52
C GLY A 720 -76.56 20.67 8.86
N GLU A 721 -75.55 21.52 8.58
CA GLU A 721 -74.17 21.30 9.02
C GLU A 721 -73.88 22.11 10.28
N CYS A 722 -73.03 21.54 11.15
CA CYS A 722 -72.74 22.12 12.46
C CYS A 722 -71.42 22.90 12.48
N CYS A 723 -70.59 22.75 11.44
CA CYS A 723 -69.28 23.39 11.36
C CYS A 723 -69.16 24.33 10.17
N PRO A 724 -68.46 25.48 10.34
CA PRO A 724 -68.18 26.38 9.24
C PRO A 724 -67.25 25.70 8.24
N ARG A 725 -67.37 26.10 6.97
CA ARG A 725 -66.49 25.72 5.87
C ARG A 725 -65.99 26.95 5.14
N CYS A 726 -64.84 26.83 4.50
CA CYS A 726 -64.30 27.90 3.68
C CYS A 726 -65.14 28.10 2.43
N VAL A 727 -65.52 29.35 2.15
CA VAL A 727 -66.22 29.75 0.93
C VAL A 727 -65.34 30.70 0.14
N SER A 728 -65.43 30.64 -1.19
CA SER A 728 -64.71 31.57 -2.07
C SER A 728 -65.50 32.85 -2.33
N ASP A 729 -66.83 32.82 -2.17
CA ASP A 729 -67.70 33.96 -2.38
C ASP A 729 -68.00 34.70 -1.06
N PRO A 730 -67.56 35.97 -0.90
CA PRO A 730 -67.85 36.77 0.28
C PRO A 730 -69.35 37.06 0.47
N CYS A 731 -70.18 36.90 -0.56
CA CYS A 731 -71.62 37.02 -0.42
C CYS A 731 -72.24 35.90 0.43
N GLN A 732 -71.64 34.70 0.39
CA GLN A 732 -72.11 33.53 1.14
C GLN A 732 -71.62 33.49 2.59
N ALA A 733 -70.63 34.30 2.96
CA ALA A 733 -70.08 34.32 4.31
C ALA A 733 -71.04 35.00 5.31
N GLU A 734 -71.29 34.35 6.44
CA GLU A 734 -72.21 34.83 7.49
C GLU A 734 -71.56 35.90 8.39
N ARG A 735 -70.24 35.82 8.62
CA ARG A 735 -69.48 36.80 9.41
C ARG A 735 -68.19 37.20 8.71
N LEU A 736 -68.07 38.49 8.44
CA LEU A 736 -66.95 39.14 7.76
C LEU A 736 -66.59 40.43 8.53
N PRO A 737 -65.30 40.68 8.85
CA PRO A 737 -64.89 42.00 9.32
C PRO A 737 -65.02 43.01 8.17
N TYR A 738 -65.79 44.08 8.39
CA TYR A 738 -66.02 45.11 7.38
C TYR A 738 -64.80 46.03 7.25
N ASP A 739 -64.20 46.06 6.07
CA ASP A 739 -63.14 47.01 5.74
C ASP A 739 -63.75 48.32 5.23
N VAL A 740 -63.71 49.34 6.09
CA VAL A 740 -64.19 50.71 5.79
C VAL A 740 -63.48 51.36 4.60
N ARG A 741 -62.32 50.85 4.16
CA ARG A 741 -61.61 51.35 2.96
C ARG A 741 -62.24 50.86 1.66
N ARG A 742 -63.03 49.78 1.69
CA ARG A 742 -63.69 49.23 0.50
C ARG A 742 -65.12 49.73 0.37
N THR A 743 -65.47 50.21 -0.82
CA THR A 743 -66.82 50.70 -1.16
C THR A 743 -67.39 49.92 -2.33
N CYS A 744 -68.72 49.76 -2.35
CA CYS A 744 -69.46 49.18 -3.47
C CYS A 744 -70.24 50.28 -4.19
N ARG A 745 -70.45 50.13 -5.50
CA ARG A 745 -71.27 51.08 -6.26
C ARG A 745 -72.68 50.52 -6.45
N ASP A 746 -73.70 51.25 -6.03
CA ASP A 746 -75.09 50.83 -6.28
C ASP A 746 -75.49 51.09 -7.74
N PRO A 747 -76.57 50.47 -8.24
CA PRO A 747 -77.04 50.66 -9.63
C PRO A 747 -77.45 52.09 -9.97
N ALA A 748 -77.69 52.95 -8.97
CA ALA A 748 -77.94 54.38 -9.13
C ALA A 748 -76.65 55.22 -9.16
N GLY A 749 -75.48 54.57 -9.09
CA GLY A 749 -74.16 55.17 -9.21
C GLY A 749 -73.54 55.64 -7.88
N ALA A 750 -74.24 55.49 -6.75
CA ALA A 750 -73.78 55.95 -5.44
C ALA A 750 -72.79 54.97 -4.80
N ALA A 751 -71.71 55.51 -4.22
CA ALA A 751 -70.73 54.72 -3.46
C ALA A 751 -71.27 54.41 -2.04
N ARG A 752 -71.32 53.14 -1.69
CA ARG A 752 -71.80 52.59 -0.41
C ARG A 752 -70.63 52.00 0.35
N LEU A 753 -70.52 52.30 1.65
CA LEU A 753 -69.50 51.72 2.53
C LEU A 753 -69.76 50.23 2.77
N SER A 754 -68.70 49.46 3.02
CA SER A 754 -68.82 48.05 3.43
C SER A 754 -69.65 47.94 4.71
N GLY A 755 -70.71 47.14 4.68
CA GLY A 755 -71.72 47.01 5.72
C GLY A 755 -73.06 47.68 5.39
N ALA A 756 -73.10 48.64 4.47
CA ALA A 756 -74.33 49.33 4.09
C ALA A 756 -75.29 48.42 3.31
N SER A 757 -76.58 48.46 3.65
CA SER A 757 -77.66 47.78 2.95
C SER A 757 -78.65 48.75 2.31
N TRP A 758 -79.21 48.38 1.17
CA TRP A 758 -80.21 49.16 0.43
C TRP A 758 -81.19 48.24 -0.30
N ARG A 759 -82.36 48.75 -0.66
CA ARG A 759 -83.31 48.03 -1.54
C ARG A 759 -83.05 48.42 -2.98
N MET A 760 -83.22 47.47 -3.92
CA MET A 760 -83.14 47.79 -5.34
C MET A 760 -84.33 48.68 -5.74
N PRO A 761 -84.11 49.84 -6.40
CA PRO A 761 -85.20 50.69 -6.86
C PRO A 761 -86.15 50.00 -7.84
N SER A 762 -85.63 49.05 -8.63
CA SER A 762 -86.37 48.29 -9.66
C SER A 762 -86.99 46.98 -9.14
N SER A 763 -86.68 46.56 -7.91
CA SER A 763 -87.19 45.33 -7.31
C SER A 763 -87.39 45.53 -5.80
N PRO A 764 -88.61 45.85 -5.34
CA PRO A 764 -88.87 46.19 -3.94
C PRO A 764 -88.61 45.02 -2.98
N CYS A 765 -88.63 43.78 -3.50
CA CYS A 765 -88.35 42.56 -2.77
C CYS A 765 -86.87 42.15 -2.75
N THR A 766 -86.00 42.92 -3.41
CA THR A 766 -84.55 42.65 -3.42
C THR A 766 -83.82 43.62 -2.52
N THR A 767 -83.11 43.07 -1.54
CA THR A 767 -82.22 43.82 -0.65
C THR A 767 -80.78 43.51 -1.01
N CYS A 768 -79.96 44.54 -1.18
CA CYS A 768 -78.54 44.45 -1.48
C CYS A 768 -77.72 44.96 -0.29
N LYS A 769 -76.55 44.38 -0.07
CA LYS A 769 -75.60 44.78 0.96
C LYS A 769 -74.19 44.80 0.38
N CYS A 770 -73.41 45.82 0.74
CA CYS A 770 -72.00 45.89 0.40
C CYS A 770 -71.17 45.05 1.38
N LYS A 771 -70.45 44.03 0.91
CA LYS A 771 -69.49 43.23 1.69
C LYS A 771 -68.09 43.38 1.09
N ASN A 772 -67.23 44.17 1.73
CA ASN A 772 -65.80 44.36 1.37
C ASN A 772 -65.52 44.61 -0.12
N GLY A 773 -66.34 45.46 -0.76
CA GLY A 773 -66.24 45.84 -2.17
C GLY A 773 -67.19 45.09 -3.13
N ASN A 774 -67.85 44.03 -2.66
CA ASN A 774 -68.80 43.25 -3.46
C ASN A 774 -70.26 43.55 -3.09
N VAL A 775 -71.11 43.72 -4.12
CA VAL A 775 -72.56 43.91 -3.95
C VAL A 775 -73.23 42.54 -3.85
N CYS A 776 -73.75 42.22 -2.68
CA CYS A 776 -74.44 40.95 -2.40
C CYS A 776 -75.93 41.21 -2.24
N CYS A 777 -76.76 40.68 -3.14
CA CYS A 777 -78.21 40.90 -3.11
C CYS A 777 -78.95 39.60 -2.80
N SER A 778 -79.95 39.68 -1.92
CA SER A 778 -80.89 38.61 -1.60
C SER A 778 -82.31 39.05 -1.90
N VAL A 779 -83.10 38.12 -2.43
CA VAL A 779 -84.53 38.32 -2.69
C VAL A 779 -85.30 37.66 -1.58
N ASP A 780 -86.26 38.38 -1.00
CA ASP A 780 -87.19 37.81 -0.03
C ASP A 780 -88.32 37.07 -0.78
N PRO A 781 -88.38 35.73 -0.69
CA PRO A 781 -89.37 34.93 -1.42
C PRO A 781 -90.81 35.16 -0.93
N ASP A 782 -91.02 35.58 0.33
CA ASP A 782 -92.36 35.88 0.86
C ASP A 782 -92.88 37.24 0.37
N CYS A 783 -91.97 38.16 0.04
CA CYS A 783 -92.30 39.42 -0.62
C CYS A 783 -92.74 39.20 -2.07
N LEU A 784 -92.15 38.22 -2.78
CA LEU A 784 -92.56 37.84 -4.14
C LEU A 784 -93.95 37.20 -4.20
N GLN A 785 -94.43 36.58 -3.11
CA GLN A 785 -95.78 36.01 -3.07
C GLN A 785 -96.89 37.05 -2.89
N ASN A 786 -96.54 38.27 -2.45
CA ASN A 786 -97.48 39.34 -2.13
C ASN A 786 -97.50 40.49 -3.17
N TYR A 787 -96.81 40.33 -4.32
CA TYR A 787 -96.74 41.31 -5.41
C TYR A 787 -97.03 40.71 -6.78
#